data_AF-A0A520QW40-F1
#
_entry.id   AF-A0A520QW40-F1
#
_cell.length_a   1.000
_cell.length_b   1.000
_cell.length_c   1.000
_cell.angle_alpha   90.00
_cell.angle_beta   90.00
_cell.angle_gamma   90.00
#
_symmetry.space_group_name_H-M   'P 1'
#
loop_
_entity.id
_entity.type
_entity.pdbx_description
1 polymer ?
#
loop_
_entity_poly.entity_id
_entity_poly.type
_entity_poly.pdbx_seq_one_letter_code
_entity_poly.pdbx_strand_id
1 'polypeptide(L)'
;MRDSGTDSGVEPQCDNAMKDGDESGIDCGGSCPPCANGENCLSAEDCESSVCERGRCLVPNCTDGVRNGDETGTDCGGDCTLCGGGQPCTSNDECLSGRCRGGECTMSNCEDMRQNGTETDIDCGGDTCPRCAGGLSCLDRDDCSSMICAAGTCTDAACNDRVQNQDETSVDCGGAICPACRDGLACMVDSDCMGMRCFDGGCVSCTDLILNAEETDVDCGGPLCEACDDGEACLVDSDCAGGACEAGLCVSCMDGVLNQDETDIDCGGTLCGGCRDGAACLVDGDCSALGATCDSGSCVSCADRVRNRDETDVDCGGATCPACTPGLMCSVDADCASNICDGPTMRCNAPGCGDGVLNGAETDLDCGGGSCLGCDTGEMCLAGRDCLSGVCTAGTCEAPTCMDGVRNGGETDVDCGGSTACPRCADRQLCSSDTDCTAGVCTTPPGRCGTFTGCFWGLIGQESQFTDPTIQGLFTANGHTFDVLNMNGTTGVHSSDPAVLSRYTHIILHEHDRILSSAELTALTNWINAGGRLIVTGYDSLGSPTDSVLGGLVRCASPGDGPFSGALSVVNALHPIALGPAQTFTMGQSLTSGSTDHDQCTPTGGAVRVVAVSGSSKLQITEGIGGTGGMVVYWNGNGSGSGPLVDWVGTSGTQPALQNLFVNTLNHLCVAP
;
A
#
# COMPACT_ATOMS: atom_id res chain seq x y z
N MET A 1 43.03 -85.42 -57.15
CA MET A 1 43.68 -86.55 -57.86
C MET A 1 44.42 -87.36 -56.83
N ARG A 2 44.21 -88.69 -56.85
CA ARG A 2 45.04 -89.77 -56.28
C ARG A 2 44.96 -89.95 -54.76
N ASP A 3 44.36 -91.06 -54.30
CA ASP A 3 44.92 -92.43 -54.16
C ASP A 3 45.87 -92.50 -52.95
N SER A 4 45.98 -93.55 -52.14
CA SER A 4 45.27 -94.81 -51.86
C SER A 4 46.27 -95.64 -51.03
N GLY A 5 45.79 -96.49 -50.12
CA GLY A 5 46.64 -97.51 -49.49
C GLY A 5 45.97 -98.24 -48.32
N THR A 6 45.22 -99.30 -48.62
CA THR A 6 44.66 -100.27 -47.65
C THR A 6 45.50 -101.55 -47.65
N ASP A 7 45.75 -102.13 -46.47
CA ASP A 7 46.21 -103.51 -46.26
C ASP A 7 45.43 -104.18 -45.11
N SER A 8 45.28 -105.51 -45.16
CA SER A 8 44.21 -106.33 -44.55
C SER A 8 44.62 -107.09 -43.27
N GLY A 9 43.69 -107.37 -42.34
CA GLY A 9 43.90 -108.25 -41.16
C GLY A 9 42.58 -108.70 -40.49
N VAL A 10 42.55 -109.93 -39.96
CA VAL A 10 41.41 -110.81 -39.57
C VAL A 10 40.63 -110.32 -38.32
N GLU A 11 39.30 -110.49 -38.28
CA GLU A 11 38.39 -110.01 -37.21
C GLU A 11 38.38 -110.87 -35.91
N PRO A 12 38.33 -110.24 -34.71
CA PRO A 12 38.27 -110.87 -33.37
C PRO A 12 36.92 -111.53 -33.02
N GLN A 13 36.92 -112.51 -32.10
CA GLN A 13 35.71 -113.20 -31.62
C GLN A 13 35.50 -113.05 -30.10
N CYS A 14 34.65 -112.10 -29.72
CA CYS A 14 34.42 -111.60 -28.35
C CYS A 14 33.66 -112.53 -27.39
N ASP A 15 33.70 -113.86 -27.55
CA ASP A 15 33.01 -114.82 -26.66
C ASP A 15 33.60 -116.24 -26.65
N ASN A 16 34.89 -116.39 -26.97
CA ASN A 16 35.52 -117.70 -27.14
C ASN A 16 36.41 -118.13 -25.95
N ALA A 17 36.43 -117.36 -24.86
CA ALA A 17 37.22 -117.57 -23.65
C ALA A 17 38.73 -117.53 -23.87
N MET A 18 39.18 -116.91 -24.96
CA MET A 18 40.59 -116.67 -25.24
C MET A 18 40.81 -115.22 -25.65
N LYS A 19 41.98 -114.70 -25.29
CA LYS A 19 42.38 -113.36 -25.74
C LYS A 19 42.96 -113.45 -27.16
N ASP A 20 42.18 -113.04 -28.16
CA ASP A 20 42.62 -112.98 -29.56
C ASP A 20 42.23 -111.67 -30.27
N GLY A 21 42.76 -111.47 -31.49
CA GLY A 21 42.63 -110.20 -32.20
C GLY A 21 43.17 -108.99 -31.42
N ASP A 22 42.35 -107.95 -31.21
CA ASP A 22 42.70 -106.68 -30.56
C ASP A 22 42.14 -106.52 -29.13
N GLU A 23 41.64 -107.60 -28.51
CA GLU A 23 41.08 -107.57 -27.15
C GLU A 23 42.10 -107.13 -26.09
N SER A 24 41.65 -106.43 -25.04
CA SER A 24 42.50 -105.99 -23.92
C SER A 24 42.40 -106.93 -22.70
N GLY A 25 41.20 -107.45 -22.42
CA GLY A 25 40.91 -108.55 -21.51
C GLY A 25 40.74 -109.87 -22.27
N ILE A 26 40.19 -110.91 -21.63
CA ILE A 26 39.72 -112.11 -22.34
C ILE A 26 38.28 -111.82 -22.76
N ASP A 27 37.98 -111.85 -24.07
CA ASP A 27 36.66 -111.57 -24.65
C ASP A 27 36.12 -110.13 -24.40
N CYS A 28 36.97 -109.18 -23.98
CA CYS A 28 36.55 -107.79 -23.68
C CYS A 28 37.64 -106.76 -24.00
N GLY A 29 37.20 -105.54 -24.29
CA GLY A 29 38.04 -104.41 -24.70
C GLY A 29 38.55 -104.49 -26.14
N GLY A 30 39.13 -103.40 -26.65
CA GLY A 30 39.40 -103.24 -28.08
C GLY A 30 38.12 -103.20 -28.91
N SER A 31 38.00 -104.07 -29.91
CA SER A 31 36.77 -104.18 -30.72
C SER A 31 35.62 -104.90 -30.00
N CYS A 32 35.85 -105.41 -28.78
CA CYS A 32 34.86 -106.09 -27.95
C CYS A 32 34.28 -105.19 -26.86
N PRO A 33 33.14 -105.54 -26.22
CA PRO A 33 32.53 -104.72 -25.18
C PRO A 33 33.50 -104.40 -24.03
N PRO A 34 33.34 -103.25 -23.33
CA PRO A 34 34.25 -102.83 -22.27
C PRO A 34 34.30 -103.85 -21.13
N CYS A 35 35.49 -104.00 -20.57
CA CYS A 35 35.77 -104.87 -19.43
C CYS A 35 35.22 -104.28 -18.12
N ALA A 36 34.74 -105.16 -17.25
CA ALA A 36 34.24 -104.80 -15.93
C ALA A 36 35.36 -104.36 -14.98
N ASN A 37 34.99 -103.67 -13.89
CA ASN A 37 35.94 -103.17 -12.89
C ASN A 37 36.81 -104.31 -12.31
N GLY A 38 38.13 -104.12 -12.35
CA GLY A 38 39.15 -105.07 -11.90
C GLY A 38 39.77 -105.94 -13.00
N GLU A 39 39.14 -106.01 -14.18
CA GLU A 39 39.67 -106.74 -15.34
C GLU A 39 40.79 -105.97 -16.04
N ASN A 40 41.55 -106.68 -16.89
CA ASN A 40 42.71 -106.10 -17.56
C ASN A 40 42.29 -105.17 -18.70
N CYS A 41 42.96 -104.02 -18.80
CA CYS A 41 42.73 -103.01 -19.82
C CYS A 41 44.06 -102.46 -20.33
N LEU A 42 44.07 -101.91 -21.54
CA LEU A 42 45.22 -101.21 -22.10
C LEU A 42 44.96 -99.71 -22.24
N SER A 43 43.69 -99.33 -22.37
CA SER A 43 43.22 -97.95 -22.44
C SER A 43 41.95 -97.76 -21.60
N ALA A 44 41.62 -96.50 -21.29
CA ALA A 44 40.41 -96.13 -20.56
C ALA A 44 39.12 -96.65 -21.22
N GLU A 45 39.08 -96.65 -22.56
CA GLU A 45 37.93 -97.07 -23.37
C GLU A 45 37.64 -98.57 -23.25
N ASP A 46 38.65 -99.35 -22.83
CA ASP A 46 38.48 -100.77 -22.55
C ASP A 46 37.72 -101.03 -21.25
N CYS A 47 37.39 -100.00 -20.45
CA CYS A 47 36.77 -100.14 -19.14
C CYS A 47 35.37 -99.52 -19.09
N GLU A 48 34.43 -100.21 -18.43
CA GLU A 48 33.08 -99.65 -18.22
C GLU A 48 33.11 -98.34 -17.39
N SER A 49 34.04 -98.22 -16.44
CA SER A 49 34.27 -96.98 -15.67
C SER A 49 34.95 -95.87 -16.45
N SER A 50 35.43 -96.16 -17.67
CA SER A 50 36.29 -95.28 -18.45
C SER A 50 37.61 -94.90 -17.75
N VAL A 51 38.03 -95.66 -16.74
CA VAL A 51 39.30 -95.44 -16.01
C VAL A 51 40.12 -96.73 -16.03
N CYS A 52 41.16 -96.74 -16.86
CA CYS A 52 42.18 -97.79 -16.87
C CYS A 52 43.47 -97.26 -16.27
N GLU A 53 43.83 -97.71 -15.07
CA GLU A 53 45.08 -97.32 -14.44
C GLU A 53 45.91 -98.55 -14.08
N ARG A 54 47.21 -98.51 -14.45
CA ARG A 54 48.17 -99.60 -14.21
C ARG A 54 47.72 -100.94 -14.80
N GLY A 55 46.96 -100.87 -15.89
CA GLY A 55 46.48 -102.03 -16.64
C GLY A 55 45.23 -102.71 -16.07
N ARG A 56 44.50 -102.08 -15.14
CA ARG A 56 43.19 -102.57 -14.67
C ARG A 56 42.12 -101.49 -14.63
N CYS A 57 40.88 -101.90 -14.86
CA CYS A 57 39.71 -101.04 -14.75
C CYS A 57 39.41 -100.71 -13.28
N LEU A 58 39.32 -99.43 -12.92
CA LEU A 58 39.05 -98.99 -11.55
C LEU A 58 37.57 -98.64 -11.33
N VAL A 59 37.14 -98.54 -10.07
CA VAL A 59 35.76 -98.16 -9.70
C VAL A 59 35.62 -96.63 -9.69
N PRO A 60 34.53 -96.06 -10.25
CA PRO A 60 34.19 -94.62 -10.23
C PRO A 60 34.29 -93.93 -8.86
N ASN A 61 34.79 -92.68 -8.79
CA ASN A 61 34.73 -91.83 -7.59
C ASN A 61 34.68 -90.32 -7.89
N CYS A 62 34.10 -89.53 -6.95
CA CYS A 62 33.86 -88.07 -7.03
C CYS A 62 35.08 -87.14 -7.17
N THR A 63 36.27 -87.64 -7.53
CA THR A 63 37.49 -86.84 -7.69
C THR A 63 38.46 -87.46 -8.72
N ASP A 64 38.02 -88.44 -9.52
CA ASP A 64 38.88 -89.13 -10.47
C ASP A 64 39.05 -88.39 -11.80
N GLY A 65 38.41 -87.23 -11.95
CA GLY A 65 38.58 -86.33 -13.08
C GLY A 65 37.80 -86.76 -14.32
N VAL A 66 36.96 -87.80 -14.21
CA VAL A 66 36.11 -88.25 -15.31
C VAL A 66 34.66 -88.30 -14.84
N ARG A 67 33.72 -87.94 -15.72
CA ARG A 67 32.31 -88.04 -15.40
C ARG A 67 31.83 -89.48 -15.56
N ASN A 68 31.82 -90.24 -14.48
CA ASN A 68 31.38 -91.64 -14.44
C ASN A 68 30.48 -91.89 -13.21
N GLY A 69 29.96 -93.11 -13.04
CA GLY A 69 29.03 -93.40 -11.93
C GLY A 69 27.71 -92.60 -12.02
N ASP A 70 27.25 -92.05 -10.90
CA ASP A 70 26.03 -91.24 -10.78
C ASP A 70 26.26 -89.72 -10.90
N GLU A 71 27.44 -89.30 -11.34
CA GLU A 71 27.84 -87.90 -11.46
C GLU A 71 27.09 -87.12 -12.57
N THR A 72 26.63 -85.93 -12.23
CA THR A 72 25.91 -85.03 -13.16
C THR A 72 26.83 -83.99 -13.82
N GLY A 73 27.95 -83.64 -13.19
CA GLY A 73 29.11 -82.97 -13.78
C GLY A 73 30.40 -83.73 -13.46
N THR A 74 31.53 -83.42 -14.09
CA THR A 74 32.80 -84.11 -13.79
C THR A 74 33.14 -83.93 -12.31
N ASP A 75 33.18 -85.03 -11.55
CA ASP A 75 33.43 -85.06 -10.10
C ASP A 75 32.39 -84.32 -9.23
N CYS A 76 31.19 -83.99 -9.74
CA CYS A 76 30.17 -83.24 -8.97
C CYS A 76 28.72 -83.66 -9.28
N GLY A 77 27.85 -83.47 -8.29
CA GLY A 77 26.43 -83.84 -8.34
C GLY A 77 26.15 -85.34 -8.18
N GLY A 78 24.88 -85.72 -8.09
CA GLY A 78 24.50 -87.05 -7.56
C GLY A 78 24.78 -87.13 -6.05
N ASP A 79 25.45 -88.20 -5.61
CA ASP A 79 25.92 -88.34 -4.23
C ASP A 79 27.20 -87.51 -3.93
N CYS A 80 27.76 -86.80 -4.92
CA CYS A 80 28.92 -85.90 -4.78
C CYS A 80 28.53 -84.46 -4.38
N THR A 81 29.51 -83.55 -4.19
CA THR A 81 29.26 -82.14 -3.82
C THR A 81 28.58 -81.34 -4.94
N LEU A 82 27.87 -80.24 -4.60
CA LEU A 82 27.15 -79.38 -5.55
C LEU A 82 28.08 -78.70 -6.58
N CYS A 83 27.58 -78.55 -7.80
CA CYS A 83 28.32 -78.05 -8.95
C CYS A 83 28.35 -76.51 -9.04
N GLY A 84 29.47 -75.95 -9.47
CA GLY A 84 29.67 -74.51 -9.70
C GLY A 84 29.12 -74.01 -11.05
N GLY A 85 29.17 -72.69 -11.29
CA GLY A 85 28.68 -72.09 -12.54
C GLY A 85 29.39 -72.66 -13.79
N GLY A 86 28.62 -73.00 -14.82
CA GLY A 86 29.07 -73.60 -16.08
C GLY A 86 29.20 -75.12 -16.06
N GLN A 87 28.97 -75.78 -14.91
CA GLN A 87 28.95 -77.25 -14.83
C GLN A 87 27.59 -77.81 -15.24
N PRO A 88 27.53 -79.01 -15.83
CA PRO A 88 26.27 -79.60 -16.23
C PRO A 88 25.43 -79.99 -15.02
N CYS A 89 24.12 -79.84 -15.13
CA CYS A 89 23.16 -80.12 -14.09
C CYS A 89 21.84 -80.59 -14.70
N THR A 90 21.05 -81.28 -13.90
CA THR A 90 19.71 -81.76 -14.27
C THR A 90 18.61 -81.16 -13.39
N SER A 91 18.96 -80.75 -12.17
CA SER A 91 18.06 -80.05 -11.26
C SER A 91 18.72 -78.84 -10.60
N ASN A 92 17.91 -77.91 -10.11
CA ASN A 92 18.40 -76.67 -9.49
C ASN A 92 19.17 -76.91 -8.19
N ASP A 93 18.83 -77.99 -7.48
CA ASP A 93 19.42 -78.31 -6.18
C ASP A 93 20.85 -78.86 -6.33
N GLU A 94 21.27 -79.18 -7.55
CA GLU A 94 22.64 -79.59 -7.89
C GLU A 94 23.60 -78.40 -8.08
N CYS A 95 23.09 -77.17 -8.17
CA CYS A 95 23.89 -75.96 -8.44
C CYS A 95 24.11 -75.09 -7.21
N LEU A 96 25.33 -74.60 -7.02
CA LEU A 96 25.65 -73.61 -5.98
C LEU A 96 24.81 -72.31 -6.09
N SER A 97 24.45 -71.92 -7.31
CA SER A 97 23.55 -70.79 -7.59
C SER A 97 22.06 -71.09 -7.38
N GLY A 98 21.72 -72.34 -7.08
CA GLY A 98 20.33 -72.81 -6.96
C GLY A 98 19.53 -72.73 -8.26
N ARG A 99 20.19 -72.59 -9.42
CA ARG A 99 19.53 -72.42 -10.72
C ARG A 99 20.28 -73.16 -11.84
N CYS A 100 19.71 -74.27 -12.27
CA CYS A 100 20.12 -75.06 -13.43
C CYS A 100 19.30 -74.63 -14.65
N ARG A 101 19.95 -74.03 -15.65
CA ARG A 101 19.24 -73.50 -16.83
C ARG A 101 19.94 -73.93 -18.10
N GLY A 102 19.21 -74.64 -18.96
CA GLY A 102 19.77 -75.16 -20.22
C GLY A 102 20.68 -76.37 -20.03
N GLY A 103 20.60 -77.03 -18.86
CA GLY A 103 21.45 -78.16 -18.52
C GLY A 103 22.80 -77.79 -17.92
N GLU A 104 23.04 -76.51 -17.61
CA GLU A 104 24.25 -76.00 -16.95
C GLU A 104 23.89 -75.03 -15.81
N CYS A 105 24.73 -74.99 -14.75
CA CYS A 105 24.54 -74.10 -13.61
C CYS A 105 24.89 -72.64 -13.98
N THR A 106 24.05 -71.66 -13.67
CA THR A 106 24.34 -70.24 -14.00
C THR A 106 25.15 -69.54 -12.89
N MET A 107 25.99 -68.54 -13.21
CA MET A 107 26.71 -67.71 -12.20
C MET A 107 25.74 -66.72 -11.49
N SER A 108 26.09 -66.23 -10.27
CA SER A 108 25.30 -65.26 -9.47
C SER A 108 25.62 -63.79 -9.84
N ASN A 109 24.61 -62.90 -9.83
CA ASN A 109 24.70 -61.50 -10.29
C ASN A 109 24.04 -60.57 -9.23
N CYS A 110 24.38 -59.26 -9.21
CA CYS A 110 23.83 -58.24 -8.28
C CYS A 110 22.33 -57.92 -8.45
N GLU A 111 21.51 -58.88 -8.88
CA GLU A 111 20.06 -58.78 -9.05
C GLU A 111 19.40 -60.12 -8.67
N ASP A 112 20.06 -60.92 -7.84
CA ASP A 112 19.62 -62.27 -7.46
C ASP A 112 18.85 -62.29 -6.13
N MET A 113 18.58 -61.10 -5.57
CA MET A 113 17.82 -60.87 -4.34
C MET A 113 18.45 -61.50 -3.11
N ARG A 114 19.77 -61.72 -3.15
CA ARG A 114 20.53 -62.24 -2.02
C ARG A 114 21.82 -61.49 -1.87
N GLN A 115 22.06 -60.99 -0.66
CA GLN A 115 23.35 -60.41 -0.29
C GLN A 115 24.49 -61.43 -0.43
N ASN A 116 25.22 -61.38 -1.55
CA ASN A 116 26.32 -62.27 -1.86
C ASN A 116 27.40 -61.56 -2.72
N GLY A 117 28.57 -62.17 -2.89
CA GLY A 117 29.68 -61.51 -3.60
C GLY A 117 30.25 -60.31 -2.84
N THR A 118 30.34 -59.13 -3.48
CA THR A 118 30.90 -57.89 -2.89
C THR A 118 29.84 -56.93 -2.35
N GLU A 119 28.56 -57.33 -2.33
CA GLU A 119 27.43 -56.50 -1.91
C GLU A 119 27.47 -56.11 -0.43
N THR A 120 27.24 -54.83 -0.13
CA THR A 120 27.11 -54.36 1.26
C THR A 120 25.67 -54.42 1.77
N ASP A 121 24.68 -54.44 0.87
CA ASP A 121 23.27 -54.81 1.13
C ASP A 121 22.71 -55.58 -0.08
N ILE A 122 21.54 -56.20 0.02
CA ILE A 122 20.97 -57.04 -1.04
C ILE A 122 21.01 -56.32 -2.40
N ASP A 123 21.75 -56.89 -3.35
CA ASP A 123 21.88 -56.40 -4.74
C ASP A 123 22.51 -54.98 -4.89
N CYS A 124 23.16 -54.43 -3.85
CA CYS A 124 23.80 -53.11 -3.92
C CYS A 124 25.07 -52.96 -3.06
N GLY A 125 25.90 -51.97 -3.41
CA GLY A 125 27.10 -51.60 -2.67
C GLY A 125 28.33 -52.45 -2.97
N GLY A 126 29.46 -52.04 -2.41
CA GLY A 126 30.78 -52.53 -2.80
C GLY A 126 31.23 -52.01 -4.17
N ASP A 127 32.43 -52.40 -4.58
CA ASP A 127 33.09 -51.81 -5.75
C ASP A 127 32.48 -52.20 -7.11
N THR A 128 31.66 -53.26 -7.16
CA THR A 128 31.18 -53.85 -8.42
C THR A 128 29.68 -53.76 -8.66
N CYS A 129 28.88 -53.47 -7.62
CA CYS A 129 27.43 -53.35 -7.73
C CYS A 129 27.00 -51.86 -7.65
N PRO A 130 25.78 -51.52 -8.10
CA PRO A 130 25.26 -50.16 -8.00
C PRO A 130 25.23 -49.67 -6.54
N ARG A 131 25.40 -48.35 -6.34
CA ARG A 131 25.37 -47.75 -5.00
C ARG A 131 24.01 -47.91 -4.34
N CYS A 132 24.02 -48.19 -3.05
CA CYS A 132 22.86 -48.33 -2.21
C CYS A 132 22.16 -46.98 -1.97
N ALA A 133 20.82 -47.01 -1.99
CA ALA A 133 19.97 -45.90 -1.61
C ALA A 133 19.96 -45.69 -0.08
N GLY A 134 19.38 -44.59 0.39
CA GLY A 134 19.26 -44.29 1.81
C GLY A 134 18.53 -45.39 2.60
N GLY A 135 19.02 -45.67 3.82
CA GLY A 135 18.51 -46.70 4.71
C GLY A 135 19.09 -48.10 4.51
N LEU A 136 19.91 -48.31 3.48
CA LEU A 136 20.58 -49.59 3.19
C LEU A 136 22.00 -49.64 3.78
N SER A 137 22.49 -50.85 4.00
CA SER A 137 23.75 -51.16 4.67
C SER A 137 24.96 -50.80 3.81
N CYS A 138 25.98 -50.22 4.44
CA CYS A 138 27.22 -49.78 3.78
C CYS A 138 28.44 -50.00 4.68
N LEU A 139 29.62 -50.06 4.07
CA LEU A 139 30.91 -50.14 4.75
C LEU A 139 31.77 -48.88 4.50
N ASP A 140 31.64 -48.24 3.33
CA ASP A 140 32.26 -46.97 3.00
C ASP A 140 31.26 -46.02 2.31
N ARG A 141 31.58 -44.73 2.29
CA ARG A 141 30.78 -43.68 1.66
C ARG A 141 30.49 -43.94 0.18
N ASP A 142 31.40 -44.60 -0.53
CA ASP A 142 31.28 -44.90 -1.96
C ASP A 142 30.22 -45.99 -2.23
N ASP A 143 29.80 -46.74 -1.21
CA ASP A 143 28.68 -47.67 -1.28
C ASP A 143 27.34 -46.92 -1.39
N CYS A 144 27.29 -45.64 -1.01
CA CYS A 144 26.04 -44.88 -0.89
C CYS A 144 25.86 -43.88 -2.02
N SER A 145 24.66 -43.79 -2.58
CA SER A 145 24.35 -42.77 -3.59
C SER A 145 24.50 -41.34 -3.07
N SER A 146 24.33 -41.13 -1.76
CA SER A 146 24.52 -39.85 -1.06
C SER A 146 25.98 -39.51 -0.76
N MET A 147 26.92 -40.44 -0.97
CA MET A 147 28.30 -40.32 -0.50
C MET A 147 28.43 -40.22 1.04
N ILE A 148 27.42 -40.70 1.79
CA ILE A 148 27.41 -40.66 3.25
C ILE A 148 27.04 -42.05 3.79
N CYS A 149 28.04 -42.75 4.35
CA CYS A 149 27.84 -43.97 5.13
C CYS A 149 27.98 -43.64 6.61
N ALA A 150 26.86 -43.51 7.32
CA ALA A 150 26.84 -43.14 8.74
C ALA A 150 26.31 -44.31 9.58
N ALA A 151 27.09 -44.73 10.58
CA ALA A 151 26.76 -45.87 11.46
C ALA A 151 26.45 -47.19 10.72
N GLY A 152 27.09 -47.40 9.56
CA GLY A 152 26.91 -48.60 8.74
C GLY A 152 25.66 -48.58 7.85
N THR A 153 25.02 -47.42 7.68
CA THR A 153 23.84 -47.24 6.83
C THR A 153 23.98 -45.98 5.97
N CYS A 154 23.55 -46.06 4.71
CA CYS A 154 23.50 -44.91 3.82
C CYS A 154 22.44 -43.91 4.30
N THR A 155 22.80 -42.64 4.45
CA THR A 155 21.81 -41.60 4.76
C THR A 155 21.26 -41.01 3.47
N ASP A 156 20.04 -40.46 3.50
CA ASP A 156 19.55 -39.63 2.41
C ASP A 156 20.44 -38.39 2.26
N ALA A 157 20.69 -37.96 1.03
CA ALA A 157 21.42 -36.74 0.75
C ALA A 157 20.56 -35.52 1.13
N ALA A 158 21.17 -34.47 1.66
CA ALA A 158 20.48 -33.24 2.05
C ALA A 158 21.33 -32.01 1.75
N CYS A 159 20.70 -30.89 1.40
CA CYS A 159 21.38 -29.64 1.06
C CYS A 159 22.20 -28.98 2.19
N ASN A 160 22.34 -29.63 3.34
CA ASN A 160 23.04 -29.12 4.51
C ASN A 160 23.87 -30.22 5.20
N ASP A 161 24.32 -31.21 4.43
CA ASP A 161 25.08 -32.37 4.89
C ASP A 161 26.61 -32.20 4.76
N ARG A 162 27.05 -31.02 4.30
CA ARG A 162 28.44 -30.59 4.09
C ARG A 162 29.20 -31.37 3.02
N VAL A 163 28.48 -32.03 2.13
CA VAL A 163 29.04 -32.79 1.02
C VAL A 163 28.39 -32.29 -0.26
N GLN A 164 29.20 -31.91 -1.25
CA GLN A 164 28.68 -31.56 -2.56
C GLN A 164 28.06 -32.80 -3.24
N ASN A 165 26.75 -32.97 -3.10
CA ASN A 165 25.98 -34.08 -3.65
C ASN A 165 24.63 -33.58 -4.22
N GLN A 166 23.78 -34.51 -4.68
CA GLN A 166 22.55 -34.19 -5.43
C GLN A 166 22.81 -33.26 -6.62
N ASP A 167 22.33 -32.02 -6.58
CA ASP A 167 22.46 -31.01 -7.62
C ASP A 167 23.19 -29.74 -7.15
N GLU A 168 23.89 -29.80 -6.01
CA GLU A 168 24.67 -28.69 -5.47
C GLU A 168 25.81 -28.23 -6.39
N THR A 169 25.87 -26.93 -6.69
CA THR A 169 26.99 -26.33 -7.45
C THR A 169 28.16 -25.92 -6.56
N SER A 170 27.89 -25.73 -5.27
CA SER A 170 28.89 -25.58 -4.20
C SER A 170 28.37 -26.30 -2.95
N VAL A 171 29.26 -26.69 -2.03
CA VAL A 171 28.87 -27.43 -0.81
C VAL A 171 27.69 -26.74 -0.10
N ASP A 172 26.60 -27.47 0.09
CA ASP A 172 25.36 -27.04 0.75
C ASP A 172 24.54 -25.95 0.00
N CYS A 173 24.82 -25.67 -1.29
CA CYS A 173 24.09 -24.65 -2.05
C CYS A 173 24.15 -24.79 -3.59
N GLY A 174 23.22 -24.13 -4.26
CA GLY A 174 23.11 -24.09 -5.72
C GLY A 174 22.42 -25.32 -6.30
N GLY A 175 22.12 -25.28 -7.59
CA GLY A 175 21.22 -26.25 -8.23
C GLY A 175 19.75 -25.84 -8.14
N ALA A 176 18.87 -26.74 -8.56
CA ALA A 176 17.44 -26.51 -8.62
C ALA A 176 16.72 -26.86 -7.30
N ILE A 177 17.29 -27.74 -6.49
CA ILE A 177 16.68 -28.28 -5.26
C ILE A 177 17.23 -27.55 -4.03
N CYS A 178 18.50 -27.17 -4.02
CA CYS A 178 19.16 -26.56 -2.87
C CYS A 178 19.11 -25.01 -2.89
N PRO A 179 19.25 -24.36 -1.72
CA PRO A 179 19.24 -22.90 -1.63
C PRO A 179 20.36 -22.28 -2.46
N ALA A 180 20.11 -21.10 -3.04
CA ALA A 180 21.13 -20.39 -3.80
C ALA A 180 22.35 -20.02 -2.94
N CYS A 181 23.52 -20.02 -3.56
CA CYS A 181 24.81 -19.71 -2.98
C CYS A 181 25.04 -18.21 -2.77
N ARG A 182 25.82 -17.86 -1.75
CA ARG A 182 26.29 -16.49 -1.51
C ARG A 182 27.38 -16.10 -2.51
N ASP A 183 27.62 -14.80 -2.62
CA ASP A 183 28.68 -14.25 -3.47
C ASP A 183 30.05 -14.85 -3.15
N GLY A 184 30.84 -15.10 -4.18
CA GLY A 184 32.14 -15.77 -4.13
C GLY A 184 32.11 -17.31 -4.13
N LEU A 185 30.93 -17.94 -4.09
CA LEU A 185 30.78 -19.40 -4.20
C LEU A 185 30.53 -19.84 -5.65
N ALA A 186 30.80 -21.12 -5.92
CA ALA A 186 30.72 -21.67 -7.28
C ALA A 186 29.28 -21.83 -7.77
N CYS A 187 29.07 -21.51 -9.05
CA CYS A 187 27.79 -21.60 -9.74
C CYS A 187 27.97 -22.14 -11.16
N MET A 188 26.89 -22.68 -11.74
CA MET A 188 26.82 -23.06 -13.15
C MET A 188 25.77 -22.24 -13.91
N VAL A 189 24.72 -21.80 -13.23
CA VAL A 189 23.67 -20.93 -13.77
C VAL A 189 23.33 -19.83 -12.78
N ASP A 190 22.71 -18.75 -13.28
CA ASP A 190 22.33 -17.58 -12.49
C ASP A 190 21.51 -17.91 -11.24
N SER A 191 20.58 -18.87 -11.33
CA SER A 191 19.74 -19.29 -10.19
C SER A 191 20.52 -19.94 -9.05
N ASP A 192 21.77 -20.35 -9.29
CA ASP A 192 22.62 -20.91 -8.24
C ASP A 192 23.10 -19.83 -7.28
N CYS A 193 22.91 -18.54 -7.59
CA CYS A 193 23.40 -17.41 -6.80
C CYS A 193 22.24 -16.64 -6.15
N MET A 194 22.42 -16.21 -4.90
CA MET A 194 21.43 -15.38 -4.19
C MET A 194 21.16 -14.07 -4.95
N GLY A 195 22.19 -13.51 -5.59
CA GLY A 195 22.11 -12.35 -6.48
C GLY A 195 21.62 -12.66 -7.90
N MET A 196 21.21 -13.91 -8.19
CA MET A 196 20.77 -14.37 -9.51
C MET A 196 21.79 -14.13 -10.63
N ARG A 197 23.09 -14.19 -10.33
CA ARG A 197 24.15 -13.82 -11.26
C ARG A 197 25.37 -14.71 -11.10
N CYS A 198 25.62 -15.53 -12.12
CA CYS A 198 26.78 -16.39 -12.20
C CYS A 198 27.72 -15.88 -13.30
N PHE A 199 28.91 -15.42 -12.93
CA PHE A 199 29.91 -14.93 -13.87
C PHE A 199 31.23 -15.66 -13.68
N ASP A 200 31.81 -16.18 -14.77
CA ASP A 200 33.04 -16.99 -14.78
C ASP A 200 33.05 -18.13 -13.74
N GLY A 201 31.88 -18.73 -13.49
CA GLY A 201 31.70 -19.84 -12.54
C GLY A 201 31.65 -19.43 -11.06
N GLY A 202 31.59 -18.13 -10.75
CA GLY A 202 31.40 -17.60 -9.40
C GLY A 202 30.15 -16.71 -9.29
N CYS A 203 29.48 -16.77 -8.15
CA CYS A 203 28.44 -15.81 -7.81
C CYS A 203 29.08 -14.44 -7.56
N VAL A 204 28.67 -13.43 -8.32
CA VAL A 204 29.20 -12.05 -8.23
C VAL A 204 28.08 -11.06 -7.92
N SER A 205 28.43 -9.94 -7.30
CA SER A 205 27.51 -8.85 -6.98
C SER A 205 28.14 -7.51 -7.32
N CYS A 206 27.32 -6.52 -7.69
CA CYS A 206 27.76 -5.13 -7.92
C CYS A 206 27.69 -4.30 -6.63
N THR A 207 27.76 -4.93 -5.45
CA THR A 207 27.63 -4.25 -4.15
C THR A 207 28.49 -4.94 -3.08
N ASP A 208 29.57 -5.60 -3.50
CA ASP A 208 30.43 -6.41 -2.64
C ASP A 208 31.76 -5.71 -2.26
N LEU A 209 31.90 -4.43 -2.61
CA LEU A 209 33.02 -3.53 -2.31
C LEU A 209 34.34 -4.01 -2.91
N ILE A 210 34.31 -4.84 -3.95
CA ILE A 210 35.49 -5.32 -4.66
C ILE A 210 35.31 -5.17 -6.18
N LEU A 211 36.32 -4.67 -6.88
CA LEU A 211 36.27 -4.49 -8.34
C LEU A 211 36.17 -5.86 -9.07
N ASN A 212 34.96 -6.30 -9.41
CA ASN A 212 34.70 -7.57 -10.10
C ASN A 212 33.54 -7.44 -11.12
N ALA A 213 33.01 -8.53 -11.68
CA ALA A 213 31.80 -8.51 -12.55
C ALA A 213 31.78 -7.50 -13.74
N GLU A 214 32.94 -7.15 -14.30
CA GLU A 214 33.12 -6.12 -15.37
C GLU A 214 32.95 -4.66 -14.92
N GLU A 215 32.94 -4.38 -13.62
CA GLU A 215 32.98 -3.05 -13.02
C GLU A 215 34.15 -2.19 -13.51
N THR A 216 33.92 -0.89 -13.67
CA THR A 216 34.98 0.09 -13.99
C THR A 216 35.47 0.86 -12.78
N ASP A 217 34.62 1.01 -11.74
CA ASP A 217 35.02 1.37 -10.38
C ASP A 217 34.31 0.43 -9.38
N VAL A 218 34.75 0.41 -8.12
CA VAL A 218 34.22 -0.53 -7.12
C VAL A 218 32.70 -0.41 -7.01
N ASP A 219 31.97 -1.52 -7.25
CA ASP A 219 30.51 -1.60 -7.21
C ASP A 219 29.76 -0.85 -8.34
N CYS A 220 30.44 -0.34 -9.37
CA CYS A 220 29.80 0.39 -10.46
C CYS A 220 30.52 0.30 -11.82
N GLY A 221 29.77 0.65 -12.87
CA GLY A 221 30.25 0.71 -14.24
C GLY A 221 30.30 -0.64 -14.94
N GLY A 222 30.52 -0.60 -16.26
CA GLY A 222 30.38 -1.78 -17.10
C GLY A 222 28.92 -2.13 -17.44
N PRO A 223 28.69 -3.12 -18.31
CA PRO A 223 27.35 -3.43 -18.83
C PRO A 223 26.45 -4.16 -17.82
N LEU A 224 27.02 -4.67 -16.73
CA LEU A 224 26.33 -5.52 -15.76
C LEU A 224 25.94 -4.78 -14.46
N CYS A 225 26.63 -3.68 -14.13
CA CYS A 225 26.45 -2.93 -12.90
C CYS A 225 25.79 -1.57 -13.15
N GLU A 226 25.34 -0.93 -12.07
CA GLU A 226 24.82 0.43 -12.17
C GLU A 226 25.94 1.38 -12.57
N ALA A 227 25.60 2.44 -13.29
CA ALA A 227 26.59 3.41 -13.76
C ALA A 227 27.17 4.19 -12.57
N CYS A 228 28.47 4.47 -12.62
CA CYS A 228 29.22 5.17 -11.60
C CYS A 228 28.83 6.65 -11.47
N ASP A 229 28.99 7.17 -10.27
CA ASP A 229 28.77 8.58 -9.94
C ASP A 229 29.95 9.46 -10.42
N ASP A 230 29.77 10.78 -10.40
CA ASP A 230 30.80 11.71 -10.86
C ASP A 230 32.09 11.61 -10.02
N GLY A 231 33.23 11.60 -10.70
CA GLY A 231 34.56 11.45 -10.12
C GLY A 231 35.02 10.00 -9.91
N GLU A 232 34.19 9.02 -10.21
CA GLU A 232 34.53 7.58 -10.20
C GLU A 232 35.09 7.14 -11.56
N ALA A 233 35.82 6.03 -11.59
CA ALA A 233 36.53 5.55 -12.76
C ALA A 233 35.60 4.94 -13.82
N CYS A 234 35.86 5.28 -15.09
CA CYS A 234 35.11 4.81 -16.23
C CYS A 234 36.01 4.47 -17.43
N LEU A 235 35.48 3.68 -18.35
CA LEU A 235 36.13 3.37 -19.63
C LEU A 235 35.32 3.88 -20.84
N VAL A 236 33.99 3.91 -20.72
CA VAL A 236 33.06 4.41 -21.73
C VAL A 236 31.96 5.24 -21.07
N ASP A 237 31.31 6.09 -21.88
CA ASP A 237 30.22 6.97 -21.43
C ASP A 237 29.07 6.25 -20.71
N SER A 238 28.78 5.00 -21.08
CA SER A 238 27.73 4.19 -20.44
C SER A 238 28.09 3.74 -19.02
N ASP A 239 29.36 3.83 -18.63
CA ASP A 239 29.79 3.51 -17.28
C ASP A 239 29.42 4.62 -16.29
N CYS A 240 28.98 5.79 -16.76
CA CYS A 240 28.71 6.96 -15.94
C CYS A 240 27.23 7.29 -15.88
N ALA A 241 26.72 7.58 -14.68
CA ALA A 241 25.34 8.01 -14.49
C ALA A 241 25.05 9.30 -15.26
N GLY A 242 26.05 10.20 -15.33
CA GLY A 242 26.04 11.43 -16.13
C GLY A 242 26.19 11.21 -17.66
N GLY A 243 26.49 9.99 -18.10
CA GLY A 243 26.60 9.63 -19.50
C GLY A 243 27.84 10.18 -20.22
N ALA A 244 28.86 10.66 -19.49
CA ALA A 244 30.10 11.17 -20.05
C ALA A 244 31.31 10.66 -19.26
N CYS A 245 32.23 10.01 -19.97
CA CYS A 245 33.50 9.56 -19.43
C CYS A 245 34.65 10.40 -20.01
N GLU A 246 35.13 11.39 -19.27
CA GLU A 246 36.21 12.27 -19.71
C GLU A 246 37.48 12.02 -18.91
N ALA A 247 38.60 11.79 -19.63
CA ALA A 247 39.90 11.47 -19.03
C ALA A 247 39.90 10.27 -18.06
N GLY A 248 38.96 9.33 -18.23
CA GLY A 248 38.82 8.12 -17.42
C GLY A 248 38.08 8.32 -16.10
N LEU A 249 37.40 9.45 -15.93
CA LEU A 249 36.52 9.75 -14.82
C LEU A 249 35.12 10.08 -15.32
N CYS A 250 34.11 9.64 -14.58
CA CYS A 250 32.75 10.08 -14.81
C CYS A 250 32.65 11.56 -14.52
N VAL A 251 32.17 12.30 -15.51
CA VAL A 251 31.86 13.72 -15.40
C VAL A 251 30.41 13.90 -15.79
N SER A 252 29.78 14.91 -15.23
CA SER A 252 28.44 15.30 -15.62
C SER A 252 28.34 16.81 -15.68
N CYS A 253 27.20 17.28 -16.14
CA CYS A 253 26.84 18.68 -16.08
C CYS A 253 26.74 19.25 -14.66
N MET A 254 26.79 18.45 -13.58
CA MET A 254 26.66 18.96 -12.20
C MET A 254 27.87 18.58 -11.34
N ASP A 255 29.07 18.67 -11.91
CA ASP A 255 30.32 18.27 -11.26
C ASP A 255 31.11 19.44 -10.63
N GLY A 256 30.59 20.67 -10.74
CA GLY A 256 31.14 21.88 -10.14
C GLY A 256 32.35 22.44 -10.88
N VAL A 257 32.66 21.96 -12.09
CA VAL A 257 33.78 22.45 -12.89
C VAL A 257 33.33 22.84 -14.30
N LEU A 258 33.87 23.94 -14.83
CA LEU A 258 33.60 24.34 -16.22
C LEU A 258 34.31 23.38 -17.19
N ASN A 259 33.61 22.34 -17.64
CA ASN A 259 34.13 21.35 -18.59
C ASN A 259 33.14 21.08 -19.74
N GLN A 260 33.47 20.12 -20.61
CA GLN A 260 32.61 19.76 -21.76
C GLN A 260 32.25 20.97 -22.64
N ASP A 261 30.97 21.20 -22.95
CA ASP A 261 30.48 22.34 -23.73
C ASP A 261 29.73 23.40 -22.90
N GLU A 262 29.92 23.38 -21.58
CA GLU A 262 29.36 24.36 -20.65
C GLU A 262 29.79 25.79 -20.97
N THR A 263 28.85 26.73 -20.84
CA THR A 263 29.14 28.16 -20.99
C THR A 263 29.36 28.88 -19.66
N ASP A 264 28.84 28.33 -18.57
CA ASP A 264 29.17 28.68 -17.18
C ASP A 264 29.16 27.39 -16.33
N ILE A 265 29.75 27.41 -15.14
CA ILE A 265 29.92 26.20 -14.32
C ILE A 265 28.57 25.50 -14.14
N ASP A 266 28.48 24.23 -14.55
CA ASP A 266 27.31 23.36 -14.48
C ASP A 266 26.08 23.80 -15.32
N CYS A 267 26.28 24.62 -16.37
CA CYS A 267 25.19 25.07 -17.23
C CYS A 267 25.59 25.56 -18.64
N GLY A 268 24.60 25.58 -19.54
CA GLY A 268 24.73 26.10 -20.90
C GLY A 268 25.42 25.13 -21.87
N GLY A 269 25.40 25.44 -23.16
CA GLY A 269 25.81 24.49 -24.19
C GLY A 269 24.67 23.54 -24.59
N THR A 270 25.04 22.42 -25.23
CA THR A 270 24.09 21.44 -25.78
C THR A 270 23.82 20.27 -24.84
N LEU A 271 24.73 20.00 -23.91
CA LEU A 271 24.61 18.90 -22.96
C LEU A 271 23.87 19.31 -21.69
N CYS A 272 24.07 20.55 -21.24
CA CYS A 272 23.52 21.06 -19.99
C CYS A 272 22.19 21.82 -20.15
N GLY A 273 21.45 21.92 -19.05
CA GLY A 273 20.35 22.87 -18.95
C GLY A 273 20.85 24.32 -19.05
N GLY A 274 19.99 25.23 -19.50
CA GLY A 274 20.37 26.64 -19.61
C GLY A 274 20.79 27.26 -18.27
N CYS A 275 21.72 28.20 -18.33
CA CYS A 275 22.22 28.99 -17.22
C CYS A 275 21.19 30.00 -16.68
N ARG A 276 21.34 30.35 -15.40
CA ARG A 276 20.52 31.36 -14.73
C ARG A 276 20.91 32.78 -15.15
N ASP A 277 20.08 33.76 -14.80
CA ASP A 277 20.39 35.16 -15.09
C ASP A 277 21.74 35.61 -14.48
N GLY A 278 22.51 36.36 -15.27
CA GLY A 278 23.85 36.83 -14.95
C GLY A 278 24.98 35.82 -15.20
N ALA A 279 24.66 34.55 -15.48
CA ALA A 279 25.65 33.54 -15.85
C ALA A 279 26.11 33.72 -17.31
N ALA A 280 27.29 33.18 -17.61
CA ALA A 280 27.90 33.30 -18.94
C ALA A 280 27.17 32.45 -19.99
N CYS A 281 27.04 33.01 -21.20
CA CYS A 281 26.38 32.36 -22.33
C CYS A 281 27.06 32.73 -23.66
N LEU A 282 26.82 31.93 -24.69
CA LEU A 282 27.24 32.20 -26.07
C LEU A 282 26.04 32.35 -27.03
N VAL A 283 24.94 31.66 -26.75
CA VAL A 283 23.68 31.72 -27.51
C VAL A 283 22.47 31.75 -26.57
N ASP A 284 21.31 32.20 -27.06
CA ASP A 284 20.07 32.28 -26.25
C ASP A 284 19.64 30.93 -25.64
N GLY A 285 20.00 29.81 -26.30
CA GLY A 285 19.74 28.46 -25.80
C GLY A 285 20.52 28.10 -24.53
N ASP A 286 21.57 28.85 -24.21
CA ASP A 286 22.36 28.66 -23.00
C ASP A 286 21.68 29.27 -21.77
N CYS A 287 20.47 29.83 -21.87
CA CYS A 287 19.76 30.49 -20.77
C CYS A 287 18.48 29.73 -20.41
N SER A 288 18.27 29.42 -19.12
CA SER A 288 17.12 28.62 -18.66
C SER A 288 15.85 29.41 -18.43
N ALA A 289 15.94 30.72 -18.16
CA ALA A 289 14.76 31.52 -17.90
C ALA A 289 13.90 31.66 -19.17
N LEU A 290 12.58 31.58 -19.01
CA LEU A 290 11.64 31.56 -20.13
C LEU A 290 11.65 32.92 -20.84
N GLY A 291 12.14 32.96 -22.07
CA GLY A 291 12.34 34.21 -22.82
C GLY A 291 13.65 34.94 -22.49
N ALA A 292 14.54 34.32 -21.73
CA ALA A 292 15.90 34.80 -21.52
C ALA A 292 16.71 34.70 -22.81
N THR A 293 17.57 35.69 -23.00
CA THR A 293 18.44 35.81 -24.17
C THR A 293 19.87 36.04 -23.72
N CYS A 294 20.81 35.63 -24.54
CA CYS A 294 22.21 35.90 -24.30
C CYS A 294 22.56 37.31 -24.79
N ASP A 295 22.50 38.30 -23.89
CA ASP A 295 22.91 39.67 -24.22
C ASP A 295 24.31 39.93 -23.69
N SER A 296 25.20 40.39 -24.58
CA SER A 296 26.57 40.78 -24.23
C SER A 296 27.37 39.71 -23.46
N GLY A 297 27.04 38.42 -23.67
CA GLY A 297 27.73 37.28 -23.06
C GLY A 297 27.21 36.88 -21.68
N SER A 298 26.07 37.42 -21.24
CA SER A 298 25.39 37.01 -20.01
C SER A 298 23.90 36.74 -20.25
N CYS A 299 23.37 35.72 -19.58
CA CYS A 299 21.94 35.46 -19.61
C CYS A 299 21.19 36.60 -18.95
N VAL A 300 20.30 37.24 -19.70
CA VAL A 300 19.39 38.29 -19.21
C VAL A 300 17.96 37.87 -19.48
N SER A 301 17.08 38.19 -18.53
CA SER A 301 15.66 37.87 -18.59
C SER A 301 14.85 39.04 -18.06
N CYS A 302 13.53 38.99 -18.23
CA CYS A 302 12.61 39.98 -17.68
C CYS A 302 12.49 39.93 -16.13
N ALA A 303 13.37 39.24 -15.41
CA ALA A 303 13.31 39.08 -13.95
C ALA A 303 14.70 39.25 -13.29
N ASP A 304 15.63 39.90 -13.98
CA ASP A 304 17.03 40.05 -13.58
C ASP A 304 17.31 41.30 -12.71
N ARG A 305 16.26 42.05 -12.35
CA ARG A 305 16.25 43.27 -11.53
C ARG A 305 16.98 44.45 -12.16
N VAL A 306 17.21 44.39 -13.46
CA VAL A 306 17.87 45.45 -14.21
C VAL A 306 16.97 45.84 -15.35
N ARG A 307 16.68 47.14 -15.47
CA ARG A 307 15.96 47.63 -16.64
C ARG A 307 16.81 47.49 -17.90
N ASN A 308 16.56 46.46 -18.70
CA ASN A 308 17.29 46.18 -19.93
C ASN A 308 16.35 45.78 -21.09
N ARG A 309 16.91 45.46 -22.27
CA ARG A 309 16.13 45.12 -23.48
C ARG A 309 15.03 46.16 -23.83
N ASP A 310 13.77 45.74 -23.94
CA ASP A 310 12.59 46.56 -24.26
C ASP A 310 11.72 46.88 -23.04
N GLU A 311 12.22 46.62 -21.83
CA GLU A 311 11.53 46.91 -20.58
C GLU A 311 11.24 48.40 -20.37
N THR A 312 10.01 48.70 -19.96
CA THR A 312 9.62 50.07 -19.63
C THR A 312 9.87 50.42 -18.17
N ASP A 313 9.90 49.43 -17.28
CA ASP A 313 10.43 49.52 -15.91
C ASP A 313 11.20 48.23 -15.56
N VAL A 314 11.92 48.20 -14.44
CA VAL A 314 12.70 47.02 -14.02
C VAL A 314 11.82 45.77 -14.01
N ASP A 315 12.21 44.75 -14.77
CA ASP A 315 11.54 43.44 -14.87
C ASP A 315 10.13 43.45 -15.49
N CYS A 316 9.73 44.52 -16.20
CA CYS A 316 8.39 44.60 -16.78
C CYS A 316 8.21 45.59 -17.94
N GLY A 317 7.14 45.35 -18.70
CA GLY A 317 6.68 46.18 -19.81
C GLY A 317 7.49 45.97 -21.09
N GLY A 318 7.09 46.62 -22.18
CA GLY A 318 7.58 46.28 -23.50
C GLY A 318 6.79 45.15 -24.15
N ALA A 319 7.24 44.70 -25.31
CA ALA A 319 6.54 43.67 -26.09
C ALA A 319 6.87 42.25 -25.63
N THR A 320 8.01 42.07 -24.94
CA THR A 320 8.53 40.73 -24.61
C THR A 320 8.41 40.36 -23.14
N CYS A 321 8.29 41.35 -22.25
CA CYS A 321 8.22 41.13 -20.81
C CYS A 321 6.80 41.23 -20.26
N PRO A 322 6.54 40.65 -19.07
CA PRO A 322 5.24 40.75 -18.41
C PRO A 322 4.83 42.21 -18.17
N ALA A 323 3.54 42.49 -18.22
CA ALA A 323 3.04 43.84 -18.03
C ALA A 323 3.28 44.34 -16.59
N CYS A 324 3.64 45.61 -16.47
CA CYS A 324 4.00 46.27 -15.23
C CYS A 324 2.82 46.46 -14.27
N THR A 325 3.10 46.33 -12.98
CA THR A 325 2.12 46.61 -11.91
C THR A 325 1.86 48.11 -11.75
N PRO A 326 0.74 48.52 -11.10
CA PRO A 326 0.40 49.93 -10.92
C PRO A 326 1.52 50.74 -10.23
N GLY A 327 1.80 51.92 -10.77
CA GLY A 327 2.82 52.85 -10.31
C GLY A 327 4.18 52.71 -11.01
N LEU A 328 4.44 51.62 -11.73
CA LEU A 328 5.65 51.43 -12.53
C LEU A 328 5.57 52.16 -13.88
N MET A 329 6.72 52.41 -14.51
CA MET A 329 6.82 53.13 -15.77
C MET A 329 6.29 52.33 -16.96
N CYS A 330 5.62 53.03 -17.87
CA CYS A 330 5.07 52.48 -19.10
C CYS A 330 5.30 53.45 -20.27
N SER A 331 5.23 52.93 -21.49
CA SER A 331 5.27 53.72 -22.74
C SER A 331 3.97 53.61 -23.54
N VAL A 332 3.28 52.47 -23.45
CA VAL A 332 1.97 52.19 -24.03
C VAL A 332 1.10 51.45 -23.02
N ASP A 333 -0.21 51.44 -23.24
CA ASP A 333 -1.18 50.78 -22.36
C ASP A 333 -0.86 49.30 -22.11
N ALA A 334 -0.42 48.58 -23.14
CA ALA A 334 -0.05 47.17 -23.06
C ALA A 334 1.15 46.89 -22.14
N ASP A 335 1.96 47.90 -21.81
CA ASP A 335 3.04 47.75 -20.85
C ASP A 335 2.51 47.62 -19.42
N CYS A 336 1.23 47.87 -19.17
CA CYS A 336 0.61 47.84 -17.85
C CYS A 336 -0.34 46.66 -17.70
N ALA A 337 -0.28 45.99 -16.54
CA ALA A 337 -1.21 44.91 -16.22
C ALA A 337 -2.68 45.38 -16.20
N SER A 338 -2.91 46.68 -15.94
CA SER A 338 -4.23 47.32 -16.04
C SER A 338 -4.65 47.66 -17.48
N ASN A 339 -3.76 47.54 -18.46
CA ASN A 339 -3.92 48.13 -19.80
C ASN A 339 -4.17 49.65 -19.78
N ILE A 340 -3.64 50.37 -18.78
CA ILE A 340 -3.80 51.83 -18.66
C ILE A 340 -2.46 52.46 -18.32
N CYS A 341 -1.85 53.06 -19.33
CA CYS A 341 -0.65 53.89 -19.17
C CYS A 341 -1.04 55.37 -19.12
N ASP A 342 -0.82 56.01 -17.96
CA ASP A 342 -1.15 57.42 -17.79
C ASP A 342 -0.17 58.31 -18.57
N GLY A 343 -0.57 58.82 -19.74
CA GLY A 343 0.28 59.62 -20.62
C GLY A 343 1.02 60.80 -19.96
N PRO A 344 0.43 61.55 -19.02
CA PRO A 344 1.12 62.61 -18.28
C PRO A 344 2.22 62.14 -17.31
N THR A 345 2.02 61.03 -16.59
CA THR A 345 3.00 60.53 -15.62
C THR A 345 3.89 59.41 -16.17
N MET A 346 3.54 58.86 -17.33
CA MET A 346 4.15 57.68 -17.97
C MET A 346 4.21 56.49 -17.00
N ARG A 347 3.16 56.30 -16.19
CA ARG A 347 3.06 55.23 -15.19
C ARG A 347 1.76 54.45 -15.32
N CYS A 348 1.80 53.18 -14.93
CA CYS A 348 0.64 52.32 -14.92
C CYS A 348 -0.35 52.75 -13.84
N ASN A 349 -1.60 53.02 -14.22
CA ASN A 349 -2.66 53.26 -13.24
C ASN A 349 -3.15 51.94 -12.64
N ALA A 350 -3.69 52.00 -11.42
CA ALA A 350 -4.39 50.87 -10.84
C ALA A 350 -5.71 50.63 -11.60
N PRO A 351 -6.11 49.36 -11.82
CA PRO A 351 -7.40 49.03 -12.41
C PRO A 351 -8.52 49.55 -11.50
N GLY A 352 -9.52 50.20 -12.09
CA GLY A 352 -10.65 50.78 -11.37
C GLY A 352 -11.97 50.48 -12.07
N CYS A 353 -13.04 50.30 -11.27
CA CYS A 353 -14.40 49.92 -11.69
C CYS A 353 -15.15 50.95 -12.58
N GLY A 354 -14.47 51.74 -13.38
CA GLY A 354 -14.97 52.93 -14.07
C GLY A 354 -13.90 53.60 -14.91
N ASP A 355 -12.86 52.86 -15.27
CA ASP A 355 -11.70 53.32 -16.01
C ASP A 355 -11.84 53.09 -17.53
N GLY A 356 -12.93 52.45 -17.96
CA GLY A 356 -13.29 52.23 -19.35
C GLY A 356 -12.60 51.02 -19.98
N VAL A 357 -11.99 50.14 -19.18
CA VAL A 357 -11.26 48.96 -19.63
C VAL A 357 -11.63 47.74 -18.78
N LEU A 358 -12.13 46.67 -19.40
CA LEU A 358 -12.40 45.40 -18.71
C LEU A 358 -11.12 44.81 -18.12
N ASN A 359 -10.88 45.06 -16.83
CA ASN A 359 -9.65 44.67 -16.14
C ASN A 359 -9.90 44.36 -14.65
N GLY A 360 -8.85 43.95 -13.94
CA GLY A 360 -8.92 43.77 -12.49
C GLY A 360 -9.97 42.74 -12.05
N ALA A 361 -10.95 43.19 -11.26
CA ALA A 361 -11.99 42.34 -10.68
C ALA A 361 -13.31 42.36 -11.46
N GLU A 362 -13.39 43.14 -12.53
CA GLU A 362 -14.59 43.33 -13.34
C GLU A 362 -14.99 42.05 -14.09
N THR A 363 -16.31 41.81 -14.18
CA THR A 363 -16.85 40.70 -14.98
C THR A 363 -17.48 41.16 -16.29
N ASP A 364 -17.86 42.42 -16.38
CA ASP A 364 -18.12 43.16 -17.62
C ASP A 364 -17.55 44.57 -17.50
N LEU A 365 -17.50 45.33 -18.59
CA LEU A 365 -16.84 46.63 -18.66
C LEU A 365 -17.30 47.55 -17.51
N ASP A 366 -16.37 47.91 -16.61
CA ASP A 366 -16.61 48.80 -15.46
C ASP A 366 -17.61 48.26 -14.41
N CYS A 367 -17.91 46.95 -14.38
CA CYS A 367 -18.84 46.38 -13.41
C CYS A 367 -18.56 44.91 -13.04
N GLY A 368 -19.18 44.48 -11.95
CA GLY A 368 -19.15 43.10 -11.47
C GLY A 368 -17.85 42.72 -10.76
N GLY A 369 -17.91 41.68 -9.94
CA GLY A 369 -16.78 41.16 -9.15
C GLY A 369 -16.14 42.13 -8.14
N GLY A 370 -15.34 41.56 -7.24
CA GLY A 370 -14.59 42.31 -6.22
C GLY A 370 -15.44 43.30 -5.40
N SER A 371 -14.99 44.56 -5.36
CA SER A 371 -15.69 45.68 -4.74
C SER A 371 -16.39 46.60 -5.75
N CYS A 372 -16.50 46.17 -7.02
CA CYS A 372 -17.19 46.93 -8.05
C CYS A 372 -18.70 46.85 -7.85
N LEU A 373 -19.43 47.83 -8.42
CA LEU A 373 -20.89 47.76 -8.44
C LEU A 373 -21.31 46.57 -9.29
N GLY A 374 -22.42 45.93 -8.93
CA GLY A 374 -22.99 44.88 -9.76
C GLY A 374 -23.34 45.41 -11.16
N CYS A 375 -23.25 44.54 -12.14
CA CYS A 375 -23.63 44.78 -13.52
C CYS A 375 -25.15 44.83 -13.70
N ASP A 376 -25.58 45.58 -14.71
CA ASP A 376 -26.97 45.71 -15.12
C ASP A 376 -27.45 44.43 -15.84
N THR A 377 -28.77 44.31 -16.05
CA THR A 377 -29.34 43.18 -16.78
C THR A 377 -28.81 43.11 -18.22
N GLY A 378 -28.32 41.95 -18.63
CA GLY A 378 -27.76 41.69 -19.96
C GLY A 378 -26.24 41.76 -20.05
N GLU A 379 -25.57 42.23 -19.00
CA GLU A 379 -24.11 42.29 -18.89
C GLU A 379 -23.53 40.97 -18.39
N MET A 380 -22.24 40.75 -18.65
CA MET A 380 -21.52 39.53 -18.30
C MET A 380 -21.25 39.41 -16.80
N CYS A 381 -21.35 38.18 -16.30
CA CYS A 381 -21.12 37.85 -14.89
C CYS A 381 -20.50 36.47 -14.73
N LEU A 382 -19.84 36.25 -13.60
CA LEU A 382 -19.32 34.93 -13.21
C LEU A 382 -20.10 34.34 -12.03
N ALA A 383 -20.68 35.19 -11.19
CA ALA A 383 -21.47 34.83 -10.02
C ALA A 383 -22.64 35.82 -9.82
N GLY A 384 -23.68 35.40 -9.09
CA GLY A 384 -24.86 36.23 -8.83
C GLY A 384 -24.54 37.59 -8.19
N ARG A 385 -23.52 37.66 -7.32
CA ARG A 385 -23.06 38.93 -6.70
C ARG A 385 -22.54 39.95 -7.71
N ASP A 386 -22.15 39.51 -8.89
CA ASP A 386 -21.63 40.38 -9.93
C ASP A 386 -22.76 41.12 -10.64
N CYS A 387 -24.03 40.78 -10.35
CA CYS A 387 -25.21 41.40 -10.91
C CYS A 387 -25.95 42.23 -9.86
N LEU A 388 -26.50 43.39 -10.24
CA LEU A 388 -27.40 44.15 -9.36
C LEU A 388 -28.64 43.35 -8.96
N SER A 389 -29.09 42.42 -9.81
CA SER A 389 -30.21 41.52 -9.53
C SER A 389 -29.86 40.40 -8.55
N GLY A 390 -28.58 40.08 -8.35
CA GLY A 390 -28.16 38.86 -7.65
C GLY A 390 -28.24 37.58 -8.50
N VAL A 391 -28.66 37.68 -9.77
CA VAL A 391 -28.95 36.52 -10.65
C VAL A 391 -27.99 36.51 -11.84
N CYS A 392 -27.09 35.54 -11.86
CA CYS A 392 -26.19 35.29 -12.97
C CYS A 392 -26.52 33.94 -13.60
N THR A 393 -27.09 33.94 -14.81
CA THR A 393 -27.53 32.74 -15.51
C THR A 393 -26.79 32.64 -16.84
N ALA A 394 -26.15 31.49 -17.10
CA ALA A 394 -25.37 31.27 -18.32
C ALA A 394 -24.30 32.34 -18.61
N GLY A 395 -23.75 32.97 -17.56
CA GLY A 395 -22.74 34.02 -17.67
C GLY A 395 -23.29 35.42 -17.98
N THR A 396 -24.61 35.64 -17.82
CA THR A 396 -25.25 36.93 -18.05
C THR A 396 -26.19 37.30 -16.90
N CYS A 397 -26.18 38.58 -16.52
CA CYS A 397 -27.07 39.10 -15.48
C CYS A 397 -28.51 39.12 -15.96
N GLU A 398 -29.40 38.41 -15.28
CA GLU A 398 -30.82 38.38 -15.61
C GLU A 398 -31.63 39.34 -14.73
N ALA A 399 -32.79 39.76 -15.23
CA ALA A 399 -33.72 40.57 -14.46
C ALA A 399 -34.28 39.75 -13.27
N PRO A 400 -34.52 40.40 -12.11
CA PRO A 400 -35.11 39.71 -10.96
C PRO A 400 -36.50 39.17 -11.30
N THR A 401 -36.78 37.93 -10.92
CA THR A 401 -38.09 37.27 -11.07
C THR A 401 -38.55 36.64 -9.77
N CYS A 402 -39.85 36.43 -9.62
CA CYS A 402 -40.42 35.85 -8.39
C CYS A 402 -40.10 34.36 -8.14
N MET A 403 -39.21 33.76 -8.94
CA MET A 403 -38.88 32.34 -8.90
C MET A 403 -37.40 32.12 -9.31
N ASP A 404 -36.53 33.11 -9.08
CA ASP A 404 -35.11 33.06 -9.44
C ASP A 404 -34.21 32.53 -8.31
N GLY A 405 -34.77 32.23 -7.14
CA GLY A 405 -34.05 31.66 -6.00
C GLY A 405 -33.33 32.70 -5.15
N VAL A 406 -33.53 34.00 -5.41
CA VAL A 406 -32.84 35.09 -4.73
C VAL A 406 -33.84 36.12 -4.23
N ARG A 407 -33.72 36.56 -2.98
CA ARG A 407 -34.59 37.61 -2.44
C ARG A 407 -34.24 38.97 -3.04
N ASN A 408 -34.87 39.32 -4.15
CA ASN A 408 -34.64 40.56 -4.90
C ASN A 408 -35.98 41.16 -5.35
N GLY A 409 -35.98 42.11 -6.29
CA GLY A 409 -37.21 42.48 -7.03
C GLY A 409 -38.39 43.06 -6.23
N GLY A 410 -38.26 43.31 -4.92
CA GLY A 410 -39.34 43.75 -4.03
C GLY A 410 -39.95 42.66 -3.14
N GLU A 411 -39.35 41.48 -3.10
CA GLU A 411 -39.77 40.33 -2.30
C GLU A 411 -39.50 40.49 -0.80
N THR A 412 -40.37 39.92 0.03
CA THR A 412 -40.20 39.92 1.49
C THR A 412 -39.51 38.68 2.02
N ASP A 413 -39.53 37.58 1.27
CA ASP A 413 -38.65 36.42 1.44
C ASP A 413 -38.26 35.86 0.06
N VAL A 414 -37.32 34.91 -0.02
CA VAL A 414 -36.89 34.34 -1.31
C VAL A 414 -38.09 33.83 -2.11
N ASP A 415 -38.26 34.35 -3.32
CA ASP A 415 -39.32 33.99 -4.28
C ASP A 415 -40.76 34.26 -3.81
N CYS A 416 -40.96 35.10 -2.78
CA CYS A 416 -42.30 35.39 -2.27
C CYS A 416 -42.51 36.73 -1.55
N GLY A 417 -43.79 37.11 -1.49
CA GLY A 417 -44.28 38.24 -0.71
C GLY A 417 -43.93 39.59 -1.31
N GLY A 418 -44.07 40.65 -0.50
CA GLY A 418 -43.94 42.03 -0.96
C GLY A 418 -45.15 42.56 -1.74
N SER A 419 -44.98 43.77 -2.28
CA SER A 419 -46.04 44.48 -3.02
C SER A 419 -46.09 44.13 -4.52
N THR A 420 -45.18 43.29 -4.99
CA THR A 420 -45.07 42.82 -6.37
C THR A 420 -46.04 41.66 -6.64
N ALA A 421 -46.18 41.26 -7.92
CA ALA A 421 -47.04 40.16 -8.36
C ALA A 421 -46.56 38.76 -7.93
N CYS A 422 -45.63 38.68 -6.98
CA CYS A 422 -45.04 37.44 -6.51
C CYS A 422 -46.05 36.62 -5.69
N PRO A 423 -45.90 35.28 -5.67
CA PRO A 423 -46.68 34.42 -4.80
C PRO A 423 -46.58 34.88 -3.34
N ARG A 424 -47.67 34.70 -2.59
CA ARG A 424 -47.67 34.99 -1.16
C ARG A 424 -46.82 33.97 -0.42
N CYS A 425 -46.10 34.43 0.58
CA CYS A 425 -45.25 33.63 1.43
C CYS A 425 -46.07 32.63 2.24
N ALA A 426 -45.62 31.37 2.24
CA ALA A 426 -46.11 30.31 3.09
C ALA A 426 -45.83 30.64 4.57
N ASP A 427 -46.46 29.89 5.47
CA ASP A 427 -46.17 30.03 6.90
C ASP A 427 -44.66 29.92 7.16
N ARG A 428 -44.17 30.81 8.03
CA ARG A 428 -42.80 31.01 8.51
C ARG A 428 -41.86 31.73 7.57
N GLN A 429 -42.21 31.96 6.31
CA GLN A 429 -41.42 32.83 5.44
C GLN A 429 -41.47 34.28 5.91
N LEU A 430 -40.42 35.04 5.63
CA LEU A 430 -40.27 36.44 6.04
C LEU A 430 -41.36 37.31 5.42
N CYS A 431 -41.87 38.23 6.24
CA CYS A 431 -42.87 39.21 5.82
C CYS A 431 -42.57 40.56 6.47
N SER A 432 -42.96 41.61 5.77
CA SER A 432 -43.05 42.99 6.25
C SER A 432 -44.50 43.42 6.50
N SER A 433 -45.47 42.70 5.94
CA SER A 433 -46.90 42.97 6.11
C SER A 433 -47.73 41.68 6.12
N ASP A 434 -48.91 41.73 6.72
CA ASP A 434 -49.91 40.65 6.67
C ASP A 434 -50.24 40.23 5.22
N THR A 435 -50.18 41.19 4.29
CA THR A 435 -50.41 40.91 2.88
C THR A 435 -49.28 40.15 2.22
N ASP A 436 -48.15 39.93 2.85
CA ASP A 436 -47.11 39.10 2.25
C ASP A 436 -47.45 37.62 2.41
N CYS A 437 -48.36 37.28 3.32
CA CYS A 437 -48.59 35.93 3.82
C CYS A 437 -49.83 35.28 3.23
N THR A 438 -49.73 33.99 2.91
CA THR A 438 -50.87 33.14 2.55
C THR A 438 -51.91 33.07 3.68
N ALA A 439 -51.45 33.00 4.94
CA ALA A 439 -52.29 33.03 6.14
C ALA A 439 -52.83 34.43 6.50
N GLY A 440 -52.36 35.50 5.84
CA GLY A 440 -52.79 36.87 6.12
C GLY A 440 -52.35 37.40 7.49
N VAL A 441 -51.34 36.81 8.11
CA VAL A 441 -50.80 37.21 9.42
C VAL A 441 -49.29 37.27 9.32
N CYS A 442 -48.71 38.43 9.61
CA CYS A 442 -47.28 38.66 9.74
C CYS A 442 -46.96 38.96 11.21
N THR A 443 -46.15 38.10 11.85
CA THR A 443 -45.79 38.29 13.25
C THR A 443 -44.89 39.53 13.46
N THR A 444 -44.71 39.95 14.70
CA THR A 444 -43.82 41.09 15.04
C THR A 444 -42.32 40.72 14.92
N PRO A 445 -41.41 41.71 14.81
CA PRO A 445 -40.12 41.55 14.12
C PRO A 445 -39.12 40.54 14.71
N PRO A 446 -38.38 39.79 13.86
CA PRO A 446 -38.52 39.74 12.40
C PRO A 446 -39.85 39.09 11.98
N GLY A 447 -40.59 39.77 11.10
CA GLY A 447 -41.95 39.35 10.75
C GLY A 447 -41.95 38.07 9.95
N ARG A 448 -42.79 37.11 10.36
CA ARG A 448 -42.96 35.82 9.69
C ARG A 448 -44.43 35.51 9.48
N CYS A 449 -44.71 34.84 8.38
CA CYS A 449 -46.08 34.48 8.05
C CYS A 449 -46.65 33.42 8.98
N GLY A 450 -47.88 33.59 9.48
CA GLY A 450 -48.60 32.61 10.30
C GLY A 450 -48.64 32.91 11.80
N THR A 451 -49.11 31.95 12.60
CA THR A 451 -49.20 32.05 14.06
C THR A 451 -48.52 30.85 14.73
N PHE A 452 -47.57 31.09 15.64
CA PHE A 452 -46.78 30.04 16.30
C PHE A 452 -46.83 30.18 17.83
N THR A 453 -46.91 29.06 18.54
CA THR A 453 -46.96 29.01 20.02
C THR A 453 -45.59 28.99 20.69
N GLY A 454 -44.50 28.75 19.95
CA GLY A 454 -43.13 28.75 20.44
C GLY A 454 -42.16 29.46 19.49
N CYS A 455 -40.90 29.59 19.90
CA CYS A 455 -39.90 30.33 19.12
C CYS A 455 -39.44 29.62 17.85
N PHE A 456 -38.83 30.42 16.98
CA PHE A 456 -38.14 29.97 15.79
C PHE A 456 -36.62 29.95 16.03
N TRP A 457 -36.03 28.78 15.85
CA TRP A 457 -34.63 28.49 16.14
C TRP A 457 -33.82 28.27 14.87
N GLY A 458 -32.63 28.86 14.80
CA GLY A 458 -31.60 28.42 13.86
C GLY A 458 -30.74 27.35 14.53
N LEU A 459 -30.80 26.11 14.07
CA LEU A 459 -29.94 25.03 14.56
C LEU A 459 -28.71 24.96 13.66
N ILE A 460 -27.66 25.69 14.05
CA ILE A 460 -26.42 25.82 13.29
C ILE A 460 -25.42 24.79 13.82
N GLY A 461 -25.04 23.83 12.99
CA GLY A 461 -24.08 22.81 13.34
C GLY A 461 -22.97 22.68 12.30
N GLN A 462 -21.78 22.31 12.74
CA GLN A 462 -20.69 21.92 11.83
C GLN A 462 -21.00 20.60 11.11
N GLU A 463 -21.78 19.73 11.74
CA GLU A 463 -22.09 18.40 11.23
C GLU A 463 -23.61 18.19 11.18
N SER A 464 -24.08 16.94 11.33
CA SER A 464 -25.46 16.56 11.07
C SER A 464 -26.27 16.23 12.33
N GLN A 465 -25.80 16.57 13.53
CA GLN A 465 -26.45 16.22 14.80
C GLN A 465 -27.92 16.66 14.84
N PHE A 466 -28.23 17.85 14.34
CA PHE A 466 -29.59 18.40 14.31
C PHE A 466 -30.52 17.75 13.27
N THR A 467 -30.03 16.82 12.47
CA THR A 467 -30.86 16.01 11.56
C THR A 467 -31.53 14.83 12.27
N ASP A 468 -31.13 14.52 13.51
CA ASP A 468 -31.73 13.45 14.30
C ASP A 468 -33.21 13.77 14.64
N PRO A 469 -34.17 12.91 14.21
CA PRO A 469 -35.59 13.11 14.47
C PRO A 469 -35.97 13.20 15.95
N THR A 470 -35.19 12.60 16.85
CA THR A 470 -35.45 12.65 18.29
C THR A 470 -35.11 14.01 18.88
N ILE A 471 -34.02 14.63 18.41
CA ILE A 471 -33.62 16.00 18.76
C ILE A 471 -34.63 16.99 18.18
N GLN A 472 -34.97 16.84 16.90
CA GLN A 472 -36.01 17.63 16.24
C GLN A 472 -37.38 17.51 16.92
N GLY A 473 -37.71 16.29 17.37
CA GLY A 473 -38.91 15.98 18.14
C GLY A 473 -39.00 16.79 19.43
N LEU A 474 -37.87 17.07 20.09
CA LEU A 474 -37.82 17.86 21.32
C LEU A 474 -38.28 19.31 21.12
N PHE A 475 -37.92 19.92 20.00
CA PHE A 475 -38.37 21.27 19.65
C PHE A 475 -39.85 21.27 19.27
N THR A 476 -40.22 20.41 18.32
CA THR A 476 -41.58 20.36 17.78
C THR A 476 -42.63 19.97 18.83
N ALA A 477 -42.33 19.01 19.71
CA ALA A 477 -43.23 18.62 20.80
C ALA A 477 -43.49 19.74 21.81
N ASN A 478 -42.59 20.73 21.90
CA ASN A 478 -42.72 21.90 22.77
C ASN A 478 -43.17 23.16 22.00
N GLY A 479 -43.72 23.00 20.78
CA GLY A 479 -44.28 24.10 20.00
C GLY A 479 -43.23 25.01 19.35
N HIS A 480 -41.96 24.64 19.42
CA HIS A 480 -40.88 25.33 18.73
C HIS A 480 -40.78 24.88 17.28
N THR A 481 -40.16 25.74 16.50
CA THR A 481 -39.96 25.58 15.07
C THR A 481 -38.52 25.90 14.77
N PHE A 482 -37.94 25.30 13.74
CA PHE A 482 -36.50 25.47 13.50
C PHE A 482 -36.14 25.22 12.04
N ASP A 483 -35.02 25.81 11.64
CA ASP A 483 -34.28 25.42 10.45
C ASP A 483 -32.97 24.75 10.88
N VAL A 484 -32.52 23.77 10.09
CA VAL A 484 -31.25 23.07 10.30
C VAL A 484 -30.24 23.57 9.28
N LEU A 485 -29.15 24.15 9.78
CA LEU A 485 -28.05 24.72 9.00
C LEU A 485 -26.77 23.94 9.33
N ASN A 486 -26.50 22.91 8.52
CA ASN A 486 -25.33 22.04 8.72
C ASN A 486 -24.07 22.61 8.03
N MET A 487 -22.92 21.97 8.24
CA MET A 487 -21.63 22.31 7.61
C MET A 487 -21.11 23.72 7.91
N ASN A 488 -21.56 24.32 9.01
CA ASN A 488 -21.10 25.63 9.43
C ASN A 488 -19.58 25.62 9.70
N GLY A 489 -18.85 26.60 9.15
CA GLY A 489 -17.41 26.72 9.33
C GLY A 489 -16.53 25.79 8.49
N THR A 490 -17.08 24.73 7.87
CA THR A 490 -16.36 23.85 6.93
C THR A 490 -16.61 24.24 5.48
N THR A 491 -17.89 24.29 5.07
CA THR A 491 -18.32 24.71 3.72
C THR A 491 -19.48 25.72 3.75
N GLY A 492 -20.12 25.94 4.91
CA GLY A 492 -21.15 26.94 5.14
C GLY A 492 -20.65 28.13 5.97
N VAL A 493 -21.18 29.33 5.70
CA VAL A 493 -20.81 30.59 6.39
C VAL A 493 -21.89 31.07 7.37
N HIS A 494 -22.76 30.18 7.84
CA HIS A 494 -24.01 30.53 8.51
C HIS A 494 -23.85 31.42 9.76
N SER A 495 -22.92 31.09 10.66
CA SER A 495 -22.65 31.86 11.89
C SER A 495 -21.85 33.15 11.66
N SER A 496 -21.20 33.29 10.49
CA SER A 496 -20.46 34.51 10.11
C SER A 496 -21.29 35.46 9.27
N ASP A 497 -22.42 35.00 8.71
CA ASP A 497 -23.30 35.78 7.86
C ASP A 497 -24.41 36.48 8.68
N PRO A 498 -24.35 37.81 8.86
CA PRO A 498 -25.37 38.55 9.60
C PRO A 498 -26.77 38.44 8.96
N ALA A 499 -26.85 38.24 7.65
CA ALA A 499 -28.12 38.08 6.95
C ALA A 499 -28.78 36.74 7.32
N VAL A 500 -27.99 35.68 7.51
CA VAL A 500 -28.47 34.39 8.02
C VAL A 500 -28.89 34.52 9.49
N LEU A 501 -28.05 35.09 10.35
CA LEU A 501 -28.36 35.25 11.78
C LEU A 501 -29.63 36.08 12.02
N SER A 502 -29.84 37.14 11.23
CA SER A 502 -31.01 38.03 11.35
C SER A 502 -32.36 37.35 11.10
N ARG A 503 -32.36 36.15 10.51
CA ARG A 503 -33.57 35.34 10.34
C ARG A 503 -34.05 34.82 11.70
N TYR A 504 -33.17 34.54 12.63
CA TYR A 504 -33.54 33.86 13.87
C TYR A 504 -33.52 34.82 15.06
N THR A 505 -34.43 34.62 15.99
CA THR A 505 -34.40 35.27 17.31
C THR A 505 -33.65 34.41 18.34
N HIS A 506 -33.56 33.10 18.06
CA HIS A 506 -32.91 32.11 18.89
C HIS A 506 -32.01 31.25 18.02
N ILE A 507 -30.79 30.99 18.48
CA ILE A 507 -29.83 30.17 17.74
C ILE A 507 -29.25 29.15 18.70
N ILE A 508 -29.11 27.92 18.21
CA ILE A 508 -28.23 26.94 18.83
C ILE A 508 -27.05 26.77 17.90
N LEU A 509 -25.87 26.99 18.45
CA LEU A 509 -24.60 26.78 17.78
C LEU A 509 -23.96 25.52 18.36
N HIS A 510 -23.82 24.51 17.51
CA HIS A 510 -23.09 23.30 17.84
C HIS A 510 -21.68 23.36 17.26
N GLU A 511 -20.69 23.41 18.15
CA GLU A 511 -19.27 23.46 17.81
C GLU A 511 -18.58 22.11 18.05
N HIS A 512 -17.49 21.88 17.30
CA HIS A 512 -16.68 20.68 17.32
C HIS A 512 -15.24 21.04 16.93
N ASP A 513 -14.26 20.73 17.78
CA ASP A 513 -12.80 20.78 17.53
C ASP A 513 -12.29 21.98 16.69
N ARG A 514 -12.84 23.20 16.87
CA ARG A 514 -12.41 24.38 16.11
C ARG A 514 -12.42 25.66 16.93
N ILE A 515 -11.64 26.63 16.45
CA ILE A 515 -11.64 27.99 16.98
C ILE A 515 -12.64 28.84 16.19
N LEU A 516 -13.54 29.53 16.90
CA LEU A 516 -14.48 30.48 16.35
C LEU A 516 -13.73 31.63 15.66
N SER A 517 -14.06 31.90 14.40
CA SER A 517 -13.39 32.95 13.63
C SER A 517 -13.77 34.36 14.12
N SER A 518 -12.92 35.35 13.80
CA SER A 518 -13.19 36.75 14.14
C SER A 518 -14.46 37.31 13.47
N ALA A 519 -14.78 36.84 12.26
CA ALA A 519 -16.01 37.19 11.56
C ALA A 519 -17.25 36.68 12.29
N GLU A 520 -17.24 35.41 12.72
CA GLU A 520 -18.33 34.81 13.51
C GLU A 520 -18.49 35.48 14.87
N LEU A 521 -17.39 35.72 15.58
CA LEU A 521 -17.42 36.43 16.86
C LEU A 521 -18.11 37.78 16.69
N THR A 522 -17.75 38.53 15.66
CA THR A 522 -18.32 39.85 15.37
C THR A 522 -19.81 39.75 15.06
N ALA A 523 -20.19 38.83 14.16
CA ALA A 523 -21.57 38.63 13.75
C ALA A 523 -22.47 38.20 14.91
N LEU A 524 -22.05 37.18 15.67
CA LEU A 524 -22.78 36.68 16.84
C LEU A 524 -22.87 37.73 17.95
N THR A 525 -21.78 38.44 18.24
CA THR A 525 -21.78 39.50 19.27
C THR A 525 -22.75 40.62 18.91
N ASN A 526 -22.75 41.06 17.65
CA ASN A 526 -23.68 42.09 17.18
C ASN A 526 -25.13 41.60 17.25
N TRP A 527 -25.38 40.36 16.84
CA TRP A 527 -26.71 39.75 16.90
C TRP A 527 -27.22 39.59 18.35
N ILE A 528 -26.38 39.14 19.29
CA ILE A 528 -26.73 39.06 20.71
C ILE A 528 -27.00 40.45 21.28
N ASN A 529 -26.17 41.44 20.96
CA ASN A 529 -26.39 42.83 21.40
C ASN A 529 -27.70 43.43 20.83
N ALA A 530 -28.22 42.89 19.74
CA ALA A 530 -29.51 43.25 19.17
C ALA A 530 -30.70 42.48 19.80
N GLY A 531 -30.46 41.65 20.81
CA GLY A 531 -31.49 40.90 21.54
C GLY A 531 -31.53 39.40 21.20
N GLY A 532 -30.55 38.92 20.43
CA GLY A 532 -30.41 37.50 20.11
C GLY A 532 -30.19 36.61 21.33
N ARG A 533 -30.68 35.37 21.24
CA ARG A 533 -30.58 34.36 22.31
C ARG A 533 -29.83 33.13 21.83
N LEU A 534 -28.60 32.99 22.28
CA LEU A 534 -27.68 31.95 21.83
C LEU A 534 -27.59 30.81 22.84
N ILE A 535 -27.68 29.56 22.38
CA ILE A 535 -27.18 28.39 23.09
C ILE A 535 -25.93 27.92 22.35
N VAL A 536 -24.81 27.81 23.04
CA VAL A 536 -23.60 27.16 22.54
C VAL A 536 -23.52 25.78 23.18
N THR A 537 -23.31 24.76 22.35
CA THR A 537 -23.05 23.39 22.79
C THR A 537 -22.07 22.73 21.83
N GLY A 538 -21.65 21.49 22.11
CA GLY A 538 -20.73 20.80 21.23
C GLY A 538 -20.01 19.63 21.86
N TYR A 539 -19.08 19.08 21.10
CA TYR A 539 -18.00 18.23 21.61
C TYR A 539 -16.71 19.03 21.52
N ASP A 540 -15.95 19.11 22.61
CA ASP A 540 -14.70 19.88 22.66
C ASP A 540 -14.88 21.35 22.23
N SER A 541 -16.03 21.94 22.58
CA SER A 541 -16.43 23.27 22.11
C SER A 541 -15.55 24.38 22.67
N LEU A 542 -15.04 24.21 23.89
CA LEU A 542 -14.06 25.09 24.54
C LEU A 542 -12.71 24.39 24.78
N GLY A 543 -12.66 23.07 24.59
CA GLY A 543 -11.52 22.19 24.82
C GLY A 543 -10.54 22.15 23.66
N SER A 544 -10.00 21.01 23.23
CA SER A 544 -8.87 20.90 22.28
C SER A 544 -9.26 21.06 20.79
N PRO A 545 -8.98 22.20 20.11
CA PRO A 545 -8.05 23.27 20.48
C PRO A 545 -8.71 24.39 21.31
N THR A 546 -8.04 24.83 22.39
CA THR A 546 -8.65 25.73 23.39
C THR A 546 -9.19 27.01 22.78
N ASP A 547 -10.51 27.10 22.70
CA ASP A 547 -11.19 28.25 22.09
C ASP A 547 -11.44 29.36 23.12
N SER A 548 -10.43 30.21 23.29
CA SER A 548 -10.55 31.43 24.10
C SER A 548 -11.54 32.46 23.56
N VAL A 549 -11.83 32.41 22.25
CA VAL A 549 -12.74 33.36 21.58
C VAL A 549 -14.19 32.99 21.90
N LEU A 550 -14.57 31.73 21.68
CA LEU A 550 -15.87 31.20 22.11
C LEU A 550 -16.01 31.29 23.63
N GLY A 551 -14.94 31.00 24.37
CA GLY A 551 -14.89 31.20 25.82
C GLY A 551 -15.28 32.63 26.23
N GLY A 552 -14.77 33.65 25.54
CA GLY A 552 -15.15 35.04 25.75
C GLY A 552 -16.64 35.31 25.49
N LEU A 553 -17.18 34.76 24.38
CA LEU A 553 -18.59 34.90 23.98
C LEU A 553 -19.54 34.30 25.02
N VAL A 554 -19.23 33.10 25.50
CA VAL A 554 -20.05 32.35 26.47
C VAL A 554 -19.73 32.67 27.93
N ARG A 555 -18.88 33.68 28.16
CA ARG A 555 -18.49 34.18 29.50
C ARG A 555 -17.81 33.11 30.36
N CYS A 556 -16.81 32.49 29.77
CA CYS A 556 -15.93 31.50 30.37
C CYS A 556 -14.56 32.08 30.69
N ALA A 557 -14.12 32.05 31.95
CA ALA A 557 -12.80 32.56 32.35
C ALA A 557 -11.63 31.59 32.12
N SER A 558 -11.93 30.30 31.98
CA SER A 558 -10.90 29.25 31.85
C SER A 558 -11.40 28.17 30.91
N PRO A 559 -11.57 28.48 29.61
CA PRO A 559 -11.88 27.46 28.60
C PRO A 559 -10.71 26.48 28.49
N GLY A 560 -11.02 25.25 28.09
CA GLY A 560 -10.07 24.16 27.89
C GLY A 560 -10.63 22.84 28.39
N ASP A 561 -9.76 21.83 28.45
CA ASP A 561 -10.15 20.49 28.88
C ASP A 561 -10.21 20.41 30.41
N GLY A 562 -11.33 19.91 30.92
CA GLY A 562 -11.62 19.61 32.32
C GLY A 562 -11.51 18.12 32.64
N PRO A 563 -11.74 17.74 33.91
CA PRO A 563 -11.61 16.33 34.34
C PRO A 563 -12.71 15.44 33.71
N PHE A 564 -12.33 14.20 33.35
CA PHE A 564 -13.26 13.17 32.87
C PHE A 564 -14.44 12.97 33.84
N SER A 565 -15.65 13.28 33.35
CA SER A 565 -16.99 13.08 33.92
C SER A 565 -17.14 13.12 35.45
N GLY A 566 -17.80 14.16 35.97
CA GLY A 566 -18.23 14.28 37.36
C GLY A 566 -19.71 14.02 37.58
N ALA A 567 -20.12 13.88 38.85
CA ALA A 567 -21.54 13.92 39.21
C ALA A 567 -22.13 15.31 38.90
N LEU A 568 -23.15 15.35 38.03
CA LEU A 568 -23.90 16.56 37.74
C LEU A 568 -24.78 16.93 38.93
N SER A 569 -24.76 18.19 39.33
CA SER A 569 -25.61 18.70 40.40
C SER A 569 -26.14 20.09 40.11
N VAL A 570 -27.39 20.31 40.52
CA VAL A 570 -28.04 21.63 40.44
C VAL A 570 -27.44 22.52 41.54
N VAL A 571 -26.83 23.62 41.13
CA VAL A 571 -26.14 24.58 42.03
C VAL A 571 -26.84 25.92 42.13
N ASN A 572 -27.88 26.16 41.33
CA ASN A 572 -28.76 27.31 41.49
C ASN A 572 -30.22 26.94 41.19
N ALA A 573 -30.88 26.35 42.17
CA ALA A 573 -32.28 25.93 42.06
C ALA A 573 -33.30 27.09 42.06
N LEU A 574 -32.86 28.33 42.33
CA LEU A 574 -33.72 29.51 42.29
C LEU A 574 -33.75 30.16 40.90
N HIS A 575 -32.87 29.75 40.00
CA HIS A 575 -32.87 30.25 38.63
C HIS A 575 -34.16 29.82 37.90
N PRO A 576 -34.79 30.68 37.08
CA PRO A 576 -36.03 30.32 36.37
C PRO A 576 -35.96 29.02 35.56
N ILE A 577 -34.82 28.73 34.92
CA ILE A 577 -34.57 27.45 34.23
C ILE A 577 -34.74 26.24 35.16
N ALA A 578 -34.30 26.33 36.43
CA ALA A 578 -34.47 25.27 37.41
C ALA A 578 -35.91 25.18 37.96
N LEU A 579 -36.71 26.23 37.76
CA LEU A 579 -38.11 26.32 38.22
C LEU A 579 -39.12 26.12 37.07
N GLY A 580 -38.66 25.73 35.88
CA GLY A 580 -39.49 25.69 34.69
C GLY A 580 -40.57 24.58 34.68
N PRO A 581 -41.51 24.65 33.73
CA PRO A 581 -42.71 23.83 33.70
C PRO A 581 -42.47 22.36 33.35
N ALA A 582 -41.37 22.02 32.68
CA ALA A 582 -41.07 20.63 32.34
C ALA A 582 -40.66 19.83 33.60
N GLN A 583 -39.91 20.48 34.51
CA GLN A 583 -39.55 19.94 35.82
C GLN A 583 -39.02 21.05 36.74
N THR A 584 -39.39 21.02 38.01
CA THR A 584 -38.74 21.82 39.05
C THR A 584 -37.59 21.04 39.70
N PHE A 585 -36.44 21.67 39.83
CA PHE A 585 -35.22 21.08 40.36
C PHE A 585 -34.88 21.62 41.75
N THR A 586 -34.29 20.79 42.61
CA THR A 586 -33.88 21.18 43.97
C THR A 586 -32.37 21.40 44.08
N MET A 587 -31.94 22.23 45.04
CA MET A 587 -30.52 22.51 45.28
C MET A 587 -29.77 21.23 45.66
N GLY A 588 -28.67 20.95 44.97
CA GLY A 588 -27.88 19.72 45.15
C GLY A 588 -28.50 18.48 44.52
N GLN A 589 -29.62 18.59 43.80
CA GLN A 589 -30.20 17.45 43.08
C GLN A 589 -29.18 16.89 42.09
N SER A 590 -28.88 15.59 42.22
CA SER A 590 -28.03 14.89 41.27
C SER A 590 -28.81 14.61 39.98
N LEU A 591 -28.20 14.95 38.84
CA LEU A 591 -28.72 14.58 37.53
C LEU A 591 -27.94 13.32 37.11
N THR A 592 -28.47 12.15 37.46
CA THR A 592 -27.81 10.86 37.18
C THR A 592 -27.69 10.64 35.68
N SER A 593 -26.45 10.41 35.22
CA SER A 593 -25.99 9.83 33.95
C SER A 593 -25.96 10.67 32.66
N GLY A 594 -25.25 11.80 32.64
CA GLY A 594 -24.68 12.31 31.38
C GLY A 594 -23.18 12.46 31.54
N SER A 595 -22.38 11.87 30.65
CA SER A 595 -21.05 12.41 30.37
C SER A 595 -21.16 13.89 29.98
N THR A 596 -20.06 14.61 30.07
CA THR A 596 -19.95 15.98 29.56
C THR A 596 -18.95 15.94 28.41
N ASP A 597 -18.94 16.95 27.54
CA ASP A 597 -17.91 17.08 26.50
C ASP A 597 -16.48 17.25 27.05
N HIS A 598 -16.37 17.30 28.38
CA HIS A 598 -15.16 17.46 29.18
C HIS A 598 -14.62 18.87 29.20
N ASP A 599 -15.33 19.86 28.67
CA ASP A 599 -14.89 21.25 28.73
C ASP A 599 -14.97 21.79 30.16
N GLN A 600 -13.87 22.38 30.65
CA GLN A 600 -13.90 23.18 31.85
C GLN A 600 -14.40 24.58 31.53
N CYS A 601 -15.32 25.07 32.36
CA CYS A 601 -15.75 26.44 32.28
C CYS A 601 -16.11 27.02 33.64
N THR A 602 -15.42 28.10 33.99
CA THR A 602 -15.73 28.91 35.17
C THR A 602 -16.46 30.19 34.75
N PRO A 603 -17.68 30.43 35.26
CA PRO A 603 -18.46 31.62 34.93
C PRO A 603 -17.69 32.91 35.23
N THR A 604 -17.75 33.86 34.31
CA THR A 604 -17.25 35.23 34.48
C THR A 604 -18.25 36.24 33.90
N GLY A 605 -17.96 37.53 34.01
CA GLY A 605 -18.73 38.56 33.30
C GLY A 605 -20.23 38.57 33.57
N GLY A 606 -20.66 38.15 34.77
CA GLY A 606 -22.08 38.07 35.15
C GLY A 606 -22.79 36.76 34.80
N ALA A 607 -22.08 35.77 34.26
CA ALA A 607 -22.64 34.44 34.02
C ALA A 607 -23.06 33.73 35.32
N VAL A 608 -24.25 33.14 35.31
CA VAL A 608 -24.82 32.38 36.41
C VAL A 608 -24.77 30.90 36.07
N ARG A 609 -24.08 30.12 36.90
CA ARG A 609 -24.08 28.65 36.79
C ARG A 609 -25.36 28.08 37.40
N VAL A 610 -26.09 27.27 36.63
CA VAL A 610 -27.30 26.58 37.07
C VAL A 610 -27.01 25.14 37.45
N VAL A 611 -26.20 24.45 36.63
CA VAL A 611 -25.76 23.07 36.87
C VAL A 611 -24.25 22.99 36.79
N ALA A 612 -23.64 22.30 37.76
CA ALA A 612 -22.20 22.11 37.84
C ALA A 612 -21.80 20.65 37.58
N VAL A 613 -20.59 20.48 37.04
CA VAL A 613 -19.87 19.21 36.88
C VAL A 613 -18.47 19.38 37.46
N SER A 614 -18.14 18.70 38.56
CA SER A 614 -16.80 18.76 39.18
C SER A 614 -16.20 20.17 39.38
N GLY A 615 -17.02 21.19 39.63
CA GLY A 615 -16.58 22.58 39.78
C GLY A 615 -16.57 23.41 38.49
N SER A 616 -16.83 22.81 37.33
CA SER A 616 -17.08 23.46 36.03
C SER A 616 -18.58 23.61 35.75
N SER A 617 -18.95 24.41 34.76
CA SER A 617 -20.33 24.62 34.32
C SER A 617 -20.78 23.50 33.37
N LYS A 618 -21.86 22.78 33.73
CA LYS A 618 -22.65 22.02 32.75
C LYS A 618 -23.60 22.94 32.00
N LEU A 619 -24.23 23.84 32.76
CA LEU A 619 -25.13 24.86 32.26
C LEU A 619 -24.82 26.18 32.96
N GLN A 620 -24.42 27.19 32.18
CA GLN A 620 -24.38 28.57 32.62
C GLN A 620 -25.10 29.48 31.63
N ILE A 621 -25.61 30.59 32.13
CA ILE A 621 -26.32 31.58 31.33
C ILE A 621 -25.90 33.00 31.72
N THR A 622 -25.81 33.88 30.73
CA THR A 622 -25.70 35.33 30.91
C THR A 622 -26.89 35.98 30.23
N GLU A 623 -27.56 36.88 30.94
CA GLU A 623 -28.76 37.58 30.48
C GLU A 623 -28.53 39.09 30.47
N GLY A 624 -29.36 39.82 29.74
CA GLY A 624 -29.33 41.30 29.74
C GLY A 624 -28.18 41.90 28.94
N ILE A 625 -27.66 41.19 27.94
CA ILE A 625 -26.57 41.66 27.08
C ILE A 625 -27.10 42.75 26.12
N GLY A 626 -26.28 43.78 25.86
CA GLY A 626 -26.54 44.80 24.82
C GLY A 626 -27.66 45.82 25.11
N GLY A 627 -28.27 45.81 26.30
CA GLY A 627 -29.38 46.73 26.65
C GLY A 627 -30.73 46.41 26.00
N THR A 628 -30.76 45.46 25.06
CA THR A 628 -31.95 44.92 24.37
C THR A 628 -32.41 43.58 24.94
N GLY A 629 -31.71 43.05 25.94
CA GLY A 629 -32.06 41.80 26.62
C GLY A 629 -31.46 40.55 26.00
N GLY A 630 -30.35 40.65 25.26
CA GLY A 630 -29.65 39.50 24.69
C GLY A 630 -29.21 38.47 25.74
N MET A 631 -29.15 37.20 25.34
CA MET A 631 -28.82 36.09 26.23
C MET A 631 -27.82 35.14 25.59
N VAL A 632 -26.91 34.60 26.39
CA VAL A 632 -26.00 33.53 25.98
C VAL A 632 -26.03 32.42 27.01
N VAL A 633 -26.29 31.21 26.56
CA VAL A 633 -26.24 29.97 27.32
C VAL A 633 -25.05 29.16 26.84
N TYR A 634 -24.23 28.72 27.78
CA TYR A 634 -23.28 27.63 27.55
C TYR A 634 -23.89 26.35 28.09
N TRP A 635 -24.19 25.43 27.18
CA TRP A 635 -24.57 24.06 27.47
C TRP A 635 -23.38 23.19 27.10
N ASN A 636 -22.55 22.86 28.09
CA ASN A 636 -21.49 21.87 27.90
C ASN A 636 -22.16 20.58 27.41
N GLY A 637 -21.84 20.19 26.18
CA GLY A 637 -22.55 19.16 25.45
C GLY A 637 -22.30 17.78 26.00
N ASN A 638 -22.81 16.79 25.28
CA ASN A 638 -22.51 15.39 25.54
C ASN A 638 -22.70 14.64 24.22
N GLY A 639 -21.58 14.27 23.62
CA GLY A 639 -21.47 13.58 22.35
C GLY A 639 -20.06 13.00 22.24
N SER A 640 -19.84 12.08 21.32
CA SER A 640 -18.48 11.63 20.94
C SER A 640 -18.24 12.08 19.52
N GLY A 641 -17.59 13.23 19.36
CA GLY A 641 -17.45 13.91 18.07
C GLY A 641 -18.79 14.07 17.32
N SER A 642 -18.90 13.50 16.12
CA SER A 642 -20.12 13.49 15.29
C SER A 642 -21.27 12.59 15.77
N GLY A 643 -21.13 12.00 16.96
CA GLY A 643 -22.17 11.20 17.59
C GLY A 643 -23.42 11.99 18.00
N PRO A 644 -24.49 11.27 18.40
CA PRO A 644 -25.74 11.90 18.82
C PRO A 644 -25.56 12.75 20.09
N LEU A 645 -26.35 13.83 20.20
CA LEU A 645 -26.43 14.66 21.41
C LEU A 645 -27.20 13.93 22.50
N VAL A 646 -26.52 13.06 23.22
CA VAL A 646 -27.13 12.11 24.17
C VAL A 646 -27.82 12.80 25.35
N ASP A 647 -27.52 14.07 25.63
CA ASP A 647 -28.27 14.88 26.60
C ASP A 647 -29.72 15.12 26.19
N TRP A 648 -30.01 15.03 24.89
CA TRP A 648 -31.28 15.42 24.29
C TRP A 648 -32.03 14.24 23.66
N VAL A 649 -31.35 13.12 23.42
CA VAL A 649 -31.93 11.87 22.89
C VAL A 649 -32.55 11.04 24.01
N GLY A 650 -33.87 10.87 23.98
CA GLY A 650 -34.61 10.04 24.93
C GLY A 650 -35.09 8.74 24.32
N THR A 651 -34.31 7.66 24.37
CA THR A 651 -34.88 6.32 24.14
C THR A 651 -35.59 5.86 25.42
N SER A 652 -36.92 5.94 25.45
CA SER A 652 -37.82 5.26 26.40
C SER A 652 -37.35 5.14 27.86
N GLY A 653 -37.69 6.13 28.70
CA GLY A 653 -37.90 5.90 30.14
C GLY A 653 -36.76 6.21 31.12
N THR A 654 -35.55 6.53 30.68
CA THR A 654 -34.44 6.98 31.54
C THR A 654 -33.51 7.87 30.69
N GLN A 655 -33.64 9.21 30.62
CA GLN A 655 -33.34 10.16 31.69
C GLN A 655 -34.16 11.47 31.55
N PRO A 656 -35.31 11.60 32.23
CA PRO A 656 -36.19 12.76 32.07
C PRO A 656 -35.55 14.09 32.54
N ALA A 657 -34.60 14.06 33.46
CA ALA A 657 -34.13 15.27 34.15
C ALA A 657 -33.29 16.21 33.28
N LEU A 658 -32.32 15.72 32.50
CA LEU A 658 -31.49 16.58 31.63
C LEU A 658 -32.30 17.11 30.43
N GLN A 659 -33.14 16.27 29.84
CA GLN A 659 -34.04 16.67 28.77
C GLN A 659 -35.06 17.73 29.25
N ASN A 660 -35.69 17.52 30.42
CA ASN A 660 -36.59 18.51 31.01
C ASN A 660 -35.86 19.82 31.37
N LEU A 661 -34.61 19.73 31.83
CA LEU A 661 -33.79 20.91 32.06
C LEU A 661 -33.55 21.68 30.75
N PHE A 662 -33.24 20.98 29.67
CA PHE A 662 -33.09 21.61 28.35
C PHE A 662 -34.40 22.23 27.85
N VAL A 663 -35.54 21.54 27.99
CA VAL A 663 -36.87 22.10 27.66
C VAL A 663 -37.17 23.34 28.49
N ASN A 664 -36.83 23.35 29.78
CA ASN A 664 -36.93 24.57 30.59
C ASN A 664 -36.03 25.69 30.07
N THR A 665 -34.81 25.38 29.61
CA THR A 665 -33.91 26.36 28.97
C THR A 665 -34.53 26.92 27.69
N LEU A 666 -35.07 26.09 26.80
CA LEU A 666 -35.75 26.54 25.57
C LEU A 666 -36.92 27.47 25.90
N ASN A 667 -37.77 27.07 26.86
CA ASN A 667 -38.91 27.85 27.30
C ASN A 667 -38.50 29.18 27.92
N HIS A 668 -37.48 29.18 28.78
CA HIS A 668 -36.95 30.38 29.42
C HIS A 668 -36.42 31.38 28.38
N LEU A 669 -35.66 30.89 27.41
CA LEU A 669 -35.20 31.72 26.31
C LEU A 669 -36.36 32.22 25.45
N CYS A 670 -37.48 31.52 25.37
CA CYS A 670 -38.64 31.98 24.62
C CYS A 670 -39.49 33.05 25.30
N VAL A 671 -39.33 33.28 26.60
CA VAL A 671 -40.09 34.32 27.30
C VAL A 671 -39.55 35.69 26.86
N ALA A 672 -40.42 36.53 26.29
CA ALA A 672 -40.08 37.93 26.00
C ALA A 672 -39.60 38.63 27.29
N PRO A 673 -38.60 39.53 27.22
CA PRO A 673 -38.04 40.18 28.41
C PRO A 673 -39.09 40.90 29.26
#